data_AF-A0A9D7FNA2-F1
#
_entry.id   AF-A0A9D7FNA2-F1
#
_cell.length_a   1.000
_cell.length_b   1.000
_cell.length_c   1.000
_cell.angle_alpha   90.00
_cell.angle_beta   90.00
_cell.angle_gamma   90.00
#
_symmetry.space_group_name_H-M   'P 1'
#
loop_
_entity.id
_entity.type
_entity.pdbx_description
1 polymer ?
#
loop_
_entity_poly.entity_id
_entity_poly.type
_entity_poly.pdbx_seq_one_letter_code
_entity_poly.pdbx_strand_id
1 'polypeptide(L)'
;MAWFATSSLRREAFRCSRAIIGFATLAFLRISSFADCPPSGDFVWSLHKKGTLDEHAIALDSNGTLYVDGDVVKATTTVDNWLTDNAIPGTTIWKVTNSGGTVVAAVYQNKGSKKWDLVLSGTLVTGNQFSTYSAVTAHWNINDSAGNPLLALKRSGSGLADGTLLLKCETKVNCRDQDWFFQESWVASGLNQPVHFTFVPGQQLTMLITELGTFRIRVVQNGSLLEAPLFDLSSLLTRPGGQHGLMGIACHPKFDAPTPRRFVYIYGTSSTPTPFPNDPYRPGVLAWTNRIYRMEVNASLTPIATPAPVPNDLYVYAGNTTPMPSPPDPPIESLDHTGGCLRSYSNGTNNYLLLSTGCIDHENNAGHMSGRPQDARVLVGKMLRWEIEDDGDLVIPSDNPFERWTPTLTPPAGGTPIPTPTLRYPRREVIASGFRNPYTFAIRPGPTPGVPIEAWVSTVGGIEDRGFEEVDRVSLYFTAGGSKDDHKNYGFPRVEGNSDGSTPWPTQTPAYEYYTGCDSGCSPNNKGGDLSEVGSLPYVPFSDLKPPSIYYRRFYAGFLPQPHDAGSVGGGAFISKSRFPSRYLGDFFFLDWIHGSLTRIPKSTIDAGGPYRVGTIDELKWWYTGDENRQANYDMLEGPDGALYYTWYRFSTGAGGINRFRYVE
;
A
#
# COMPACT_ATOMS: atom_id res chain seq x y z
N MET A 1 -70.68 -22.18 3.84
CA MET A 1 -70.43 -23.63 3.67
C MET A 1 -69.48 -24.03 4.80
N ALA A 2 -69.81 -24.94 5.72
CA ALA A 2 -70.19 -26.36 5.57
C ALA A 2 -68.98 -27.19 5.09
N TRP A 3 -68.48 -28.22 5.78
CA TRP A 3 -68.89 -28.98 7.00
C TRP A 3 -67.65 -29.19 7.94
N PHE A 4 -67.71 -29.55 9.23
CA PHE A 4 -68.04 -30.85 9.88
C PHE A 4 -67.28 -32.06 9.27
N ALA A 5 -66.78 -33.09 9.97
CA ALA A 5 -66.76 -33.52 11.39
C ALA A 5 -65.67 -34.64 11.57
N THR A 6 -65.14 -35.09 12.73
CA THR A 6 -65.04 -34.68 14.16
C THR A 6 -63.99 -35.58 14.89
N SER A 7 -63.64 -35.27 16.16
CA SER A 7 -63.13 -36.18 17.23
C SER A 7 -61.74 -36.87 17.09
N SER A 8 -60.96 -37.10 18.16
CA SER A 8 -61.12 -36.75 19.60
C SER A 8 -59.78 -36.72 20.38
N LEU A 9 -59.69 -35.79 21.34
CA LEU A 9 -59.15 -35.88 22.73
C LEU A 9 -57.96 -36.82 23.05
N ARG A 10 -56.98 -36.42 23.88
CA ARG A 10 -57.05 -35.54 25.06
C ARG A 10 -55.94 -34.47 25.12
N ARG A 11 -56.10 -33.54 26.07
CA ARG A 11 -55.07 -32.59 26.52
C ARG A 11 -54.08 -33.28 27.47
N GLU A 12 -52.82 -32.87 27.40
CA GLU A 12 -52.06 -32.47 28.58
C GLU A 12 -51.19 -31.25 28.20
N ALA A 13 -50.75 -30.46 29.18
CA ALA A 13 -50.33 -29.09 28.92
C ALA A 13 -48.94 -28.75 29.50
N PHE A 14 -48.01 -28.37 28.62
CA PHE A 14 -46.85 -27.55 28.99
C PHE A 14 -46.71 -26.38 28.02
N ARG A 15 -46.41 -25.19 28.57
CA ARG A 15 -46.18 -23.96 27.81
C ARG A 15 -44.67 -23.69 27.71
N CYS A 16 -44.16 -23.62 26.49
CA CYS A 16 -43.30 -22.52 26.03
C CYS A 16 -43.21 -22.52 24.49
N SER A 17 -43.20 -21.34 23.89
CA SER A 17 -43.10 -21.13 22.43
C SER A 17 -41.68 -21.46 21.94
N ARG A 18 -41.45 -22.04 20.74
CA ARG A 18 -41.62 -21.46 19.38
C ARG A 18 -40.93 -20.09 19.21
N ALA A 19 -40.26 -19.81 18.08
CA ALA A 19 -40.48 -20.34 16.74
C ALA A 19 -39.20 -20.72 15.94
N ILE A 20 -39.42 -21.41 14.81
CA ILE A 20 -38.43 -21.73 13.77
C ILE A 20 -38.69 -20.82 12.55
N ILE A 21 -37.63 -20.24 11.98
CA ILE A 21 -37.56 -19.60 10.66
C ILE A 21 -36.11 -19.88 10.17
N GLY A 22 -35.78 -20.19 8.91
CA GLY A 22 -36.60 -20.37 7.71
C GLY A 22 -35.79 -19.96 6.47
N PHE A 23 -35.45 -20.90 5.58
CA PHE A 23 -34.53 -20.68 4.46
C PHE A 23 -35.09 -19.71 3.38
N ALA A 24 -34.21 -18.86 2.84
CA ALA A 24 -34.36 -18.10 1.60
C ALA A 24 -32.98 -17.95 0.91
N THR A 25 -32.94 -17.55 -0.37
CA THR A 25 -31.83 -17.84 -1.30
C THR A 25 -31.13 -16.60 -1.88
N LEU A 26 -29.97 -16.82 -2.55
CA LEU A 26 -29.06 -15.87 -3.26
C LEU A 26 -27.99 -15.23 -2.33
N ALA A 27 -26.70 -15.10 -2.70
CA ALA A 27 -25.98 -15.54 -3.92
C ALA A 27 -24.49 -15.90 -3.62
N PHE A 28 -23.69 -16.16 -4.66
CA PHE A 28 -22.28 -16.63 -4.60
C PHE A 28 -21.31 -15.71 -3.85
N LEU A 29 -20.35 -16.30 -3.13
CA LEU A 29 -18.92 -15.99 -3.29
C LEU A 29 -18.02 -17.18 -2.85
N ARG A 30 -16.81 -17.28 -3.41
CA ARG A 30 -15.72 -18.14 -2.89
C ARG A 30 -14.76 -17.27 -2.09
N ILE A 31 -14.39 -17.67 -0.88
CA ILE A 31 -13.15 -17.25 -0.21
C ILE A 31 -12.54 -18.46 0.50
N SER A 32 -11.21 -18.61 0.44
CA SER A 32 -10.47 -19.72 1.03
C SER A 32 -9.68 -19.31 2.28
N SER A 33 -9.98 -19.95 3.41
CA SER A 33 -9.05 -20.65 4.33
C SER A 33 -7.56 -20.24 4.31
N PHE A 34 -6.81 -20.05 5.40
CA PHE A 34 -7.01 -20.05 6.88
C PHE A 34 -5.88 -19.12 7.47
N ALA A 35 -5.65 -18.87 8.77
CA ALA A 35 -6.14 -19.37 10.07
C ALA A 35 -6.06 -18.18 11.10
N ASP A 36 -6.29 -18.29 12.42
CA ASP A 36 -6.55 -19.43 13.32
C ASP A 36 -8.03 -19.54 13.77
N CYS A 37 -8.82 -18.55 13.38
CA CYS A 37 -10.28 -18.61 13.32
C CYS A 37 -10.71 -19.16 11.95
N PRO A 38 -11.81 -19.92 11.87
CA PRO A 38 -12.37 -20.32 10.60
C PRO A 38 -13.02 -19.11 9.90
N PRO A 39 -13.21 -19.14 8.57
CA PRO A 39 -13.95 -18.08 7.87
C PRO A 39 -15.37 -17.96 8.41
N SER A 40 -15.97 -16.77 8.31
CA SER A 40 -17.23 -16.40 8.97
C SER A 40 -18.47 -17.23 8.57
N GLY A 41 -18.37 -18.13 7.59
CA GLY A 41 -19.39 -19.11 7.22
C GLY A 41 -19.42 -20.40 8.04
N ASP A 42 -18.39 -20.69 8.84
CA ASP A 42 -18.27 -21.96 9.61
C ASP A 42 -18.82 -21.88 11.05
N PHE A 43 -19.27 -20.70 11.49
CA PHE A 43 -19.85 -20.51 12.82
C PHE A 43 -21.30 -20.99 12.88
N VAL A 44 -21.59 -21.91 13.81
CA VAL A 44 -22.97 -22.38 14.09
C VAL A 44 -23.74 -21.42 14.99
N TRP A 45 -23.03 -20.55 15.72
CA TRP A 45 -23.62 -19.51 16.55
C TRP A 45 -22.63 -18.36 16.77
N SER A 46 -23.12 -17.13 16.86
CA SER A 46 -22.32 -15.95 17.17
C SER A 46 -23.11 -14.89 17.96
N LEU A 47 -22.38 -14.04 18.66
CA LEU A 47 -22.87 -12.82 19.30
C LEU A 47 -22.01 -11.64 18.79
N HIS A 48 -22.67 -10.63 18.24
CA HIS A 48 -22.03 -9.50 17.56
C HIS A 48 -21.93 -8.27 18.46
N LYS A 49 -20.95 -7.40 18.18
CA LYS A 49 -20.75 -6.15 18.94
C LYS A 49 -21.86 -5.16 18.60
N LYS A 50 -22.22 -4.33 19.59
CA LYS A 50 -23.38 -3.44 19.49
C LYS A 50 -23.14 -2.31 18.47
N GLY A 51 -23.68 -2.47 17.27
CA GLY A 51 -23.64 -1.47 16.18
C GLY A 51 -22.92 -1.94 14.92
N THR A 52 -22.37 -3.16 14.91
CA THR A 52 -21.58 -3.75 13.82
C THR A 52 -22.16 -5.11 13.44
N LEU A 53 -22.24 -5.45 12.16
CA LEU A 53 -22.70 -6.78 11.71
C LEU A 53 -21.54 -7.77 11.47
N ASP A 54 -20.30 -7.27 11.34
CA ASP A 54 -19.15 -8.07 10.93
C ASP A 54 -18.17 -8.35 12.09
N GLU A 55 -18.31 -7.64 13.22
CA GLU A 55 -17.51 -7.89 14.42
C GLU A 55 -18.20 -8.80 15.44
N HIS A 56 -17.67 -10.02 15.59
CA HIS A 56 -18.05 -10.94 16.66
C HIS A 56 -17.43 -10.52 18.01
N ALA A 57 -18.23 -10.55 19.07
CA ALA A 57 -17.76 -10.54 20.46
C ALA A 57 -17.42 -11.97 20.92
N ILE A 58 -18.27 -12.95 20.56
CA ILE A 58 -18.08 -14.39 20.80
C ILE A 58 -18.64 -15.16 19.60
N ALA A 59 -17.99 -16.26 19.20
CA ALA A 59 -18.49 -17.17 18.17
C ALA A 59 -18.18 -18.64 18.51
N LEU A 60 -18.98 -19.58 18.00
CA LEU A 60 -18.80 -21.03 18.15
C LEU A 60 -18.80 -21.69 16.78
N ASP A 61 -17.80 -22.51 16.47
CA ASP A 61 -17.71 -23.25 15.21
C ASP A 61 -18.44 -24.61 15.25
N SER A 62 -18.53 -25.26 14.09
CA SER A 62 -19.11 -26.61 13.96
C SER A 62 -18.33 -27.72 14.69
N ASN A 63 -17.06 -27.50 15.02
CA ASN A 63 -16.25 -28.42 15.83
C ASN A 63 -16.61 -28.34 17.32
N GLY A 64 -17.13 -27.19 17.77
CA GLY A 64 -17.39 -26.88 19.17
C GLY A 64 -16.21 -26.19 19.87
N THR A 65 -15.37 -25.50 19.11
CA THR A 65 -14.36 -24.54 19.58
C THR A 65 -15.02 -23.19 19.82
N LEU A 66 -14.82 -22.60 21.00
CA LEU A 66 -15.38 -21.29 21.36
C LEU A 66 -14.34 -20.17 21.19
N TYR A 67 -14.71 -19.14 20.46
CA TYR A 67 -13.91 -17.97 20.15
C TYR A 67 -14.43 -16.78 20.98
N VAL A 68 -13.55 -16.09 21.71
CA VAL A 68 -13.90 -14.96 22.60
C VAL A 68 -12.94 -13.80 22.33
N ASP A 69 -13.48 -12.59 22.08
CA ASP A 69 -12.68 -11.39 21.81
C ASP A 69 -11.75 -11.06 22.99
N GLY A 70 -12.29 -11.07 24.21
CA GLY A 70 -11.52 -10.95 25.45
C GLY A 70 -11.27 -12.28 26.14
N ASP A 71 -11.19 -12.23 27.47
CA ASP A 71 -10.86 -13.39 28.31
C ASP A 71 -12.11 -14.15 28.80
N VAL A 72 -11.95 -15.43 29.13
CA VAL A 72 -12.96 -16.22 29.88
C VAL A 72 -12.64 -16.15 31.37
N VAL A 73 -13.44 -15.38 32.11
CA VAL A 73 -13.20 -15.01 33.51
C VAL A 73 -14.11 -15.81 34.45
N LYS A 74 -13.56 -16.32 35.55
CA LYS A 74 -14.36 -16.85 36.65
C LYS A 74 -14.69 -15.73 37.65
N ALA A 75 -15.98 -15.52 37.93
CA ALA A 75 -16.43 -14.60 38.97
C ALA A 75 -16.01 -15.09 40.36
N THR A 76 -15.54 -14.15 41.20
CA THR A 76 -15.23 -14.39 42.62
C THR A 76 -16.44 -14.20 43.53
N THR A 77 -17.48 -13.52 43.05
CA THR A 77 -18.79 -13.30 43.68
C THR A 77 -19.90 -13.80 42.74
N THR A 78 -21.18 -13.47 42.96
CA THR A 78 -22.21 -13.67 41.93
C THR A 78 -21.90 -12.82 40.70
N VAL A 79 -22.30 -13.22 39.50
CA VAL A 79 -21.88 -12.50 38.27
C VAL A 79 -22.35 -11.05 38.26
N ASP A 80 -23.57 -10.74 38.72
CA ASP A 80 -24.03 -9.34 38.84
C ASP A 80 -23.26 -8.52 39.88
N ASN A 81 -22.88 -9.11 41.01
CA ASN A 81 -22.03 -8.45 41.98
C ASN A 81 -20.66 -8.20 41.37
N TRP A 82 -20.03 -9.22 40.77
CA TRP A 82 -18.71 -9.11 40.14
C TRP A 82 -18.68 -8.03 39.04
N LEU A 83 -19.72 -7.95 38.20
CA LEU A 83 -19.88 -6.87 37.22
C LEU A 83 -20.04 -5.49 37.88
N THR A 84 -20.66 -5.41 39.05
CA THR A 84 -20.84 -4.17 39.81
C THR A 84 -19.54 -3.75 40.52
N ASP A 85 -18.86 -4.69 41.18
CA ASP A 85 -17.59 -4.53 41.90
C ASP A 85 -16.48 -4.02 40.96
N ASN A 86 -16.47 -4.50 39.71
CA ASN A 86 -15.55 -4.05 38.66
C ASN A 86 -16.09 -2.85 37.83
N ALA A 87 -17.22 -2.26 38.24
CA ALA A 87 -17.87 -1.10 37.61
C ALA A 87 -18.23 -1.26 36.11
N ILE A 88 -18.65 -2.46 35.70
CA ILE A 88 -18.98 -2.85 34.32
C ILE A 88 -20.46 -2.64 33.87
N PRO A 89 -21.49 -2.38 34.71
CA PRO A 89 -22.88 -2.77 34.40
C PRO A 89 -23.54 -2.14 33.15
N GLY A 90 -22.97 -1.07 32.58
CA GLY A 90 -23.45 -0.45 31.35
C GLY A 90 -22.94 -1.08 30.04
N THR A 91 -21.95 -1.99 30.07
CA THR A 91 -21.31 -2.57 28.86
C THR A 91 -21.63 -4.05 28.61
N THR A 92 -22.66 -4.61 29.26
CA THR A 92 -23.09 -6.00 29.03
C THR A 92 -24.02 -6.10 27.81
N ILE A 93 -23.76 -7.05 26.88
CA ILE A 93 -24.60 -7.31 25.70
C ILE A 93 -25.40 -8.61 25.77
N TRP A 94 -25.02 -9.55 26.64
CA TRP A 94 -25.72 -10.82 26.82
C TRP A 94 -25.55 -11.35 28.24
N LYS A 95 -26.58 -12.02 28.77
CA LYS A 95 -26.62 -12.62 30.11
C LYS A 95 -27.44 -13.91 30.08
N VAL A 96 -27.06 -14.89 30.92
CA VAL A 96 -27.88 -16.06 31.25
C VAL A 96 -28.21 -16.03 32.74
N THR A 97 -29.49 -16.15 33.06
CA THR A 97 -30.01 -16.23 34.43
C THR A 97 -30.45 -17.65 34.78
N ASN A 98 -30.33 -18.01 36.05
CA ASN A 98 -30.94 -19.21 36.61
C ASN A 98 -32.45 -18.98 36.89
N SER A 99 -33.17 -20.04 37.28
CA SER A 99 -34.60 -19.97 37.61
C SER A 99 -34.94 -19.17 38.88
N GLY A 100 -33.95 -18.72 39.65
CA GLY A 100 -34.08 -17.78 40.76
C GLY A 100 -33.71 -16.33 40.38
N GLY A 101 -33.43 -16.05 39.11
CA GLY A 101 -33.06 -14.72 38.61
C GLY A 101 -31.59 -14.35 38.74
N THR A 102 -30.73 -15.17 39.36
CA THR A 102 -29.29 -14.88 39.47
C THR A 102 -28.60 -15.06 38.13
N VAL A 103 -27.78 -14.09 37.71
CA VAL A 103 -26.93 -14.26 36.51
C VAL A 103 -25.79 -15.25 36.80
N VAL A 104 -25.61 -16.20 35.88
CA VAL A 104 -24.60 -17.28 35.93
C VAL A 104 -23.55 -17.19 34.82
N ALA A 105 -23.84 -16.43 33.76
CA ALA A 105 -22.87 -16.04 32.73
C ALA A 105 -23.24 -14.68 32.11
N ALA A 106 -22.24 -13.89 31.69
CA ALA A 106 -22.45 -12.60 31.00
C ALA A 106 -21.30 -12.24 30.05
N VAL A 107 -21.62 -11.54 28.95
CA VAL A 107 -20.63 -11.00 28.00
C VAL A 107 -20.63 -9.49 28.07
N TYR A 108 -19.47 -8.89 28.33
CA TYR A 108 -19.32 -7.46 28.59
C TYR A 108 -18.06 -6.87 27.94
N GLN A 109 -18.06 -5.57 27.65
CA GLN A 109 -16.84 -4.88 27.22
C GLN A 109 -15.97 -4.52 28.43
N ASN A 110 -14.74 -5.02 28.45
CA ASN A 110 -13.73 -4.72 29.45
C ASN A 110 -13.29 -3.25 29.37
N LYS A 111 -13.32 -2.53 30.49
CA LYS A 111 -12.98 -1.10 30.52
C LYS A 111 -11.50 -0.80 30.28
N GLY A 112 -10.60 -1.73 30.61
CA GLY A 112 -9.17 -1.64 30.37
C GLY A 112 -8.83 -2.02 28.94
N SER A 113 -8.95 -3.31 28.60
CA SER A 113 -8.52 -3.88 27.30
C SER A 113 -9.41 -3.50 26.11
N LYS A 114 -10.63 -2.98 26.35
CA LYS A 114 -11.69 -2.71 25.35
C LYS A 114 -12.22 -3.93 24.60
N LYS A 115 -11.73 -5.13 24.91
CA LYS A 115 -12.19 -6.42 24.37
C LYS A 115 -13.52 -6.85 25.02
N TRP A 116 -14.17 -7.86 24.46
CA TRP A 116 -15.41 -8.42 25.00
C TRP A 116 -15.16 -9.75 25.72
N ASP A 117 -15.13 -9.69 27.04
CA ASP A 117 -14.87 -10.83 27.93
C ASP A 117 -16.15 -11.64 28.20
N LEU A 118 -15.98 -12.91 28.60
CA LEU A 118 -17.04 -13.79 29.10
C LEU A 118 -16.82 -14.11 30.58
N VAL A 119 -17.67 -13.60 31.47
CA VAL A 119 -17.65 -13.98 32.90
C VAL A 119 -18.63 -15.11 33.20
N LEU A 120 -18.21 -16.06 34.03
CA LEU A 120 -18.93 -17.29 34.43
C LEU A 120 -18.93 -17.44 35.97
N SER A 121 -19.98 -18.02 36.56
CA SER A 121 -19.96 -18.38 38.00
C SER A 121 -19.21 -19.68 38.30
N GLY A 122 -19.13 -20.60 37.34
CA GLY A 122 -18.40 -21.87 37.46
C GLY A 122 -16.97 -21.78 36.95
N THR A 123 -16.43 -22.89 36.42
CA THR A 123 -15.14 -22.92 35.71
C THR A 123 -15.33 -23.06 34.20
N LEU A 124 -14.24 -22.98 33.45
CA LEU A 124 -14.17 -23.45 32.06
C LEU A 124 -13.70 -24.92 32.05
N VAL A 125 -14.27 -25.76 31.16
CA VAL A 125 -13.83 -27.13 30.89
C VAL A 125 -13.87 -27.38 29.38
N THR A 126 -12.72 -27.67 28.81
CA THR A 126 -12.49 -27.91 27.36
C THR A 126 -12.16 -29.37 27.07
N GLY A 127 -12.29 -29.77 25.80
CA GLY A 127 -11.77 -31.02 25.23
C GLY A 127 -12.29 -32.34 25.81
N ASN A 128 -13.24 -32.29 26.75
CA ASN A 128 -13.79 -33.47 27.41
C ASN A 128 -15.06 -33.94 26.69
N GLN A 129 -15.24 -35.26 26.59
CA GLN A 129 -16.49 -35.77 26.04
C GLN A 129 -17.68 -35.40 26.93
N PHE A 130 -18.73 -34.85 26.31
CA PHE A 130 -19.99 -34.55 26.99
C PHE A 130 -20.64 -35.77 27.64
N SER A 131 -20.33 -36.99 27.19
CA SER A 131 -20.76 -38.26 27.82
C SER A 131 -20.28 -38.42 29.26
N THR A 132 -19.09 -37.91 29.61
CA THR A 132 -18.58 -37.83 31.00
C THR A 132 -19.49 -37.01 31.92
N TYR A 133 -20.28 -36.10 31.33
CA TYR A 133 -21.17 -35.18 32.02
C TYR A 133 -22.63 -35.27 31.55
N SER A 134 -23.05 -36.27 30.76
CA SER A 134 -24.34 -36.21 30.05
C SER A 134 -25.58 -36.41 30.93
N ALA A 135 -25.39 -36.70 32.23
CA ALA A 135 -26.43 -36.66 33.25
C ALA A 135 -26.64 -35.25 33.86
N VAL A 136 -25.86 -34.24 33.43
CA VAL A 136 -25.94 -32.85 33.87
C VAL A 136 -27.03 -32.10 33.10
N THR A 137 -27.85 -31.31 33.80
CA THR A 137 -28.77 -30.37 33.14
C THR A 137 -28.06 -29.05 32.84
N ALA A 138 -28.51 -28.31 31.82
CA ALA A 138 -27.93 -27.03 31.40
C ALA A 138 -28.85 -25.83 31.70
N HIS A 139 -28.25 -24.63 31.81
CA HIS A 139 -28.91 -23.33 31.77
C HIS A 139 -29.06 -22.82 30.33
N TRP A 140 -28.04 -23.09 29.51
CA TRP A 140 -27.95 -22.72 28.10
C TRP A 140 -27.04 -23.73 27.40
N ASN A 141 -27.30 -24.04 26.14
CA ASN A 141 -26.47 -24.91 25.32
C ASN A 141 -26.58 -24.55 23.83
N ILE A 142 -25.58 -24.95 23.06
CA ILE A 142 -25.60 -24.95 21.60
C ILE A 142 -25.24 -26.36 21.14
N ASN A 143 -26.02 -26.87 20.20
CA ASN A 143 -25.88 -28.20 19.62
C ASN A 143 -25.59 -28.09 18.12
N ASP A 144 -25.03 -29.14 17.53
CA ASP A 144 -24.96 -29.27 16.07
C ASP A 144 -26.32 -29.60 15.43
N SER A 145 -26.37 -29.65 14.10
CA SER A 145 -27.58 -29.95 13.33
C SER A 145 -28.13 -31.37 13.52
N ALA A 146 -27.37 -32.29 14.12
CA ALA A 146 -27.81 -33.62 14.53
C ALA A 146 -28.24 -33.67 16.01
N GLY A 147 -28.10 -32.56 16.75
CA GLY A 147 -28.49 -32.43 18.15
C GLY A 147 -27.40 -32.76 19.17
N ASN A 148 -26.16 -33.04 18.75
CA ASN A 148 -25.07 -33.30 19.71
C ASN A 148 -24.61 -31.99 20.36
N PRO A 149 -24.31 -31.97 21.67
CA PRO A 149 -23.83 -30.77 22.34
C PRO A 149 -22.43 -30.36 21.84
N LEU A 150 -22.29 -29.07 21.54
CA LEU A 150 -21.02 -28.40 21.22
C LEU A 150 -20.55 -27.55 22.41
N LEU A 151 -21.49 -26.87 23.06
CA LEU A 151 -21.31 -26.01 24.22
C LEU A 151 -22.47 -26.20 25.20
N ALA A 152 -22.20 -26.23 26.52
CA ALA A 152 -23.24 -26.12 27.54
C ALA A 152 -22.78 -25.39 28.81
N LEU A 153 -23.64 -24.52 29.35
CA LEU A 153 -23.49 -23.92 30.67
C LEU A 153 -24.24 -24.78 31.70
N LYS A 154 -23.52 -25.45 32.61
CA LYS A 154 -24.06 -26.38 33.61
C LYS A 154 -25.08 -25.72 34.56
N ARG A 155 -26.18 -26.41 34.85
CA ARG A 155 -27.25 -26.02 35.80
C ARG A 155 -27.35 -26.90 37.05
N SER A 156 -27.21 -28.22 36.91
CA SER A 156 -27.25 -29.16 38.04
C SER A 156 -26.68 -30.52 37.68
N GLY A 157 -26.14 -31.23 38.67
CA GLY A 157 -25.54 -32.56 38.52
C GLY A 157 -24.21 -32.67 39.28
N SER A 158 -23.67 -33.88 39.41
CA SER A 158 -22.42 -34.16 40.14
C SER A 158 -21.15 -33.68 39.40
N GLY A 159 -20.01 -33.72 40.10
CA GLY A 159 -18.65 -33.59 39.53
C GLY A 159 -18.15 -32.17 39.27
N LEU A 160 -19.04 -31.22 38.92
CA LEU A 160 -18.67 -29.84 38.57
C LEU A 160 -19.59 -28.81 39.24
N ALA A 161 -19.13 -27.57 39.39
CA ALA A 161 -19.94 -26.47 39.93
C ALA A 161 -21.01 -25.99 38.93
N ASP A 162 -22.09 -25.38 39.41
CA ASP A 162 -23.12 -24.81 38.53
C ASP A 162 -22.68 -23.45 37.95
N GLY A 163 -23.10 -23.18 36.71
CA GLY A 163 -22.52 -22.15 35.84
C GLY A 163 -21.13 -22.48 35.29
N THR A 164 -20.69 -23.75 35.34
CA THR A 164 -19.48 -24.21 34.64
C THR A 164 -19.74 -24.32 33.15
N LEU A 165 -18.86 -23.77 32.32
CA LEU A 165 -18.95 -23.86 30.87
C LEU A 165 -18.21 -25.10 30.36
N LEU A 166 -18.96 -25.99 29.72
CA LEU A 166 -18.48 -27.20 29.06
C LEU A 166 -18.36 -26.96 27.55
N LEU A 167 -17.24 -27.38 26.95
CA LEU A 167 -16.99 -27.31 25.51
C LEU A 167 -16.51 -28.66 24.97
N LYS A 168 -16.96 -28.99 23.76
CA LYS A 168 -16.55 -30.18 23.00
C LYS A 168 -15.08 -30.11 22.60
N CYS A 169 -14.59 -28.91 22.30
CA CYS A 169 -13.21 -28.62 21.91
C CYS A 169 -12.58 -27.57 22.85
N GLU A 170 -11.66 -26.76 22.35
CA GLU A 170 -10.91 -25.74 23.09
C GLU A 170 -11.61 -24.36 23.14
N THR A 171 -11.00 -23.42 23.86
CA THR A 171 -11.30 -21.98 23.77
C THR A 171 -10.15 -21.25 23.08
N LYS A 172 -10.45 -20.47 22.04
CA LYS A 172 -9.56 -19.44 21.53
C LYS A 172 -9.99 -18.08 22.08
N VAL A 173 -9.44 -17.78 23.24
CA VAL A 173 -9.49 -16.46 23.91
C VAL A 173 -8.58 -15.48 23.18
N ASN A 174 -8.92 -14.19 23.14
CA ASN A 174 -8.27 -13.16 22.31
C ASN A 174 -8.48 -13.33 20.78
N CYS A 175 -9.70 -13.65 20.33
CA CYS A 175 -9.96 -14.10 18.96
C CYS A 175 -10.03 -13.03 17.84
N ARG A 176 -9.75 -11.73 18.11
CA ARG A 176 -9.41 -10.74 17.05
C ARG A 176 -7.91 -10.39 16.97
N ASP A 177 -7.09 -11.40 17.23
CA ASP A 177 -5.77 -11.65 16.62
C ASP A 177 -5.86 -11.77 15.07
N GLN A 178 -6.54 -10.82 14.43
CA GLN A 178 -6.44 -10.53 13.00
C GLN A 178 -6.19 -9.04 12.73
N ASP A 179 -6.64 -8.14 13.62
CA ASP A 179 -6.49 -6.67 13.45
C ASP A 179 -5.56 -5.99 14.48
N TRP A 180 -5.18 -6.66 15.58
CA TRP A 180 -4.25 -6.08 16.59
C TRP A 180 -2.76 -6.33 16.33
N PHE A 181 -2.39 -7.13 15.33
CA PHE A 181 -1.00 -7.55 15.07
C PHE A 181 -0.07 -6.44 14.52
N PHE A 182 -0.40 -5.18 14.77
CA PHE A 182 0.27 -4.02 14.20
C PHE A 182 0.35 -2.90 15.24
N GLN A 183 1.42 -2.93 16.03
CA GLN A 183 1.75 -1.82 16.93
C GLN A 183 2.45 -0.72 16.12
N GLU A 184 1.80 0.43 15.98
CA GLU A 184 2.49 1.63 15.52
C GLU A 184 3.41 2.15 16.64
N SER A 185 4.63 2.56 16.29
CA SER A 185 5.52 3.20 17.23
C SER A 185 6.46 4.22 16.58
N TRP A 186 6.91 5.18 17.39
CA TRP A 186 7.79 6.26 16.96
C TRP A 186 9.24 5.80 16.98
N VAL A 187 9.94 5.94 15.86
CA VAL A 187 11.39 5.71 15.77
C VAL A 187 12.16 7.00 16.04
N ALA A 188 11.71 8.12 15.48
CA ALA A 188 12.39 9.41 15.60
C ALA A 188 11.44 10.61 15.40
N SER A 189 11.88 11.78 15.87
CA SER A 189 11.23 13.08 15.66
C SER A 189 12.28 14.19 15.57
N GLY A 190 11.93 15.36 15.05
CA GLY A 190 12.90 16.43 14.80
C GLY A 190 13.60 16.34 13.43
N LEU A 191 12.94 15.66 12.50
CA LEU A 191 13.23 15.71 11.06
C LEU A 191 12.57 16.97 10.46
N ASN A 192 12.91 17.34 9.22
CA ASN A 192 12.25 18.44 8.50
C ASN A 192 11.89 18.05 7.05
N GLN A 193 10.59 17.83 6.83
CA GLN A 193 9.99 17.20 5.64
C GLN A 193 10.78 15.95 5.22
N PRO A 194 10.76 14.88 6.05
CA PRO A 194 11.41 13.62 5.70
C PRO A 194 10.66 12.95 4.54
N VAL A 195 11.35 12.68 3.43
CA VAL A 195 10.74 12.12 2.21
C VAL A 195 11.12 10.66 2.03
N HIS A 196 12.30 10.40 1.48
CA HIS A 196 12.80 9.05 1.25
C HIS A 196 13.77 8.62 2.34
N PHE A 197 13.95 7.32 2.48
CA PHE A 197 14.98 6.76 3.34
C PHE A 197 15.51 5.44 2.78
N THR A 198 16.65 5.01 3.33
CA THR A 198 17.25 3.71 3.03
C THR A 198 17.91 3.16 4.28
N PHE A 199 17.90 1.83 4.45
CA PHE A 199 18.71 1.16 5.46
C PHE A 199 20.17 1.09 5.01
N VAL A 200 21.10 1.11 5.96
CA VAL A 200 22.53 0.95 5.68
C VAL A 200 22.89 -0.55 5.73
N PRO A 201 23.27 -1.18 4.60
CA PRO A 201 23.63 -2.60 4.60
C PRO A 201 24.77 -2.90 5.59
N GLY A 202 24.62 -3.99 6.34
CA GLY A 202 25.54 -4.38 7.41
C GLY A 202 25.45 -3.57 8.71
N GLN A 203 24.59 -2.56 8.81
CA GLN A 203 24.38 -1.78 10.05
C GLN A 203 22.95 -1.91 10.55
N GLN A 204 22.77 -2.71 11.60
CA GLN A 204 21.45 -3.00 12.17
C GLN A 204 20.73 -1.70 12.59
N LEU A 205 19.46 -1.58 12.19
CA LEU A 205 18.57 -0.44 12.48
C LEU A 205 19.22 0.94 12.29
N THR A 206 20.10 1.05 11.29
CA THR A 206 20.73 2.31 10.87
C THR A 206 20.17 2.72 9.51
N MET A 207 19.71 3.97 9.41
CA MET A 207 18.99 4.50 8.27
C MET A 207 19.49 5.90 7.90
N LEU A 208 19.53 6.16 6.59
CA LEU A 208 19.76 7.49 6.03
C LEU A 208 18.44 8.03 5.50
N ILE A 209 18.06 9.25 5.90
CA ILE A 209 16.78 9.89 5.59
C ILE A 209 17.03 11.23 4.89
N THR A 210 16.30 11.52 3.81
CA THR A 210 16.36 12.83 3.13
C THR A 210 15.37 13.83 3.72
N GLU A 211 15.88 15.01 4.09
CA GLU A 211 15.08 16.17 4.52
C GLU A 211 14.90 17.16 3.36
N LEU A 212 13.70 17.23 2.82
CA LEU A 212 13.34 18.16 1.75
C LEU A 212 13.30 19.62 2.23
N GLY A 213 13.06 19.86 3.51
CA GLY A 213 12.98 21.20 4.12
C GLY A 213 14.33 21.82 4.48
N THR A 214 15.45 21.08 4.37
CA THR A 214 16.80 21.53 4.74
C THR A 214 17.88 21.13 3.73
N PHE A 215 17.57 20.27 2.76
CA PHE A 215 18.53 19.60 1.88
C PHE A 215 19.58 18.78 2.64
N ARG A 216 19.20 18.14 3.76
CA ARG A 216 20.12 17.33 4.57
C ARG A 216 19.86 15.84 4.42
N ILE A 217 20.94 15.06 4.54
CA ILE A 217 20.84 13.64 4.88
C ILE A 217 20.98 13.52 6.39
N ARG A 218 19.96 12.98 7.06
CA ARG A 218 20.00 12.67 8.49
C ARG A 218 20.29 11.19 8.70
N VAL A 219 20.91 10.86 9.82
CA VAL A 219 21.12 9.47 10.25
C VAL A 219 20.20 9.18 11.43
N VAL A 220 19.47 8.07 11.37
CA VAL A 220 18.82 7.45 12.53
C VAL A 220 19.54 6.14 12.82
N GLN A 221 20.00 5.96 14.05
CA GLN A 221 20.66 4.73 14.53
C GLN A 221 19.92 4.22 15.76
N ASN A 222 19.50 2.95 15.75
CA ASN A 222 18.90 2.27 16.91
C ASN A 222 17.76 3.06 17.58
N GLY A 223 16.88 3.69 16.80
CA GLY A 223 15.77 4.50 17.31
C GLY A 223 16.17 5.88 17.86
N SER A 224 17.33 6.42 17.46
CA SER A 224 17.77 7.77 17.81
C SER A 224 18.24 8.55 16.57
N LEU A 225 17.75 9.77 16.42
CA LEU A 225 18.16 10.71 15.39
C LEU A 225 19.46 11.42 15.82
N LEU A 226 20.49 11.40 14.98
CA LEU A 226 21.73 12.11 15.27
C LEU A 226 21.54 13.63 15.12
N GLU A 227 22.21 14.38 16.00
CA GLU A 227 22.19 15.86 16.02
C GLU A 227 22.79 16.42 14.72
N ALA A 228 24.01 16.00 14.39
CA ALA A 228 24.66 16.37 13.14
C ALA A 228 24.02 15.63 11.95
N PRO A 229 23.80 16.31 10.80
CA PRO A 229 23.49 15.63 9.54
C PRO A 229 24.73 14.90 9.01
N LEU A 230 24.52 13.87 8.19
CA LEU A 230 25.59 13.18 7.46
C LEU A 230 26.17 14.07 6.35
N PHE A 231 25.29 14.77 5.63
CA PHE A 231 25.61 15.77 4.62
C PHE A 231 24.58 16.91 4.66
N ASP A 232 25.04 18.12 4.37
CA ASP A 232 24.21 19.29 4.05
C ASP A 232 24.45 19.63 2.57
N LEU A 233 23.38 19.74 1.78
CA LEU A 233 23.40 19.83 0.32
C LEU A 233 22.77 21.13 -0.19
N SER A 234 22.52 22.09 0.71
CA SER A 234 21.94 23.40 0.41
C SER A 234 22.76 24.26 -0.58
N SER A 235 24.01 23.88 -0.87
CA SER A 235 24.85 24.46 -1.93
C SER A 235 24.75 23.76 -3.29
N LEU A 236 24.39 22.47 -3.30
CA LEU A 236 24.34 21.62 -4.51
C LEU A 236 22.93 21.49 -5.08
N LEU A 237 21.90 21.68 -4.25
CA LEU A 237 20.49 21.47 -4.57
C LEU A 237 19.66 22.73 -4.35
N THR A 238 18.46 22.77 -4.94
CA THR A 238 17.48 23.85 -4.77
C THR A 238 16.05 23.33 -4.89
N ARG A 239 15.07 24.12 -4.47
CA ARG A 239 13.63 23.81 -4.58
C ARG A 239 12.92 24.97 -5.28
N PRO A 240 12.84 24.97 -6.63
CA PRO A 240 12.22 26.05 -7.38
C PRO A 240 10.69 26.08 -7.24
N GLY A 241 10.07 24.94 -6.92
CA GLY A 241 8.64 24.81 -6.63
C GLY A 241 8.25 23.37 -6.27
N GLY A 242 7.03 23.20 -5.76
CA GLY A 242 6.36 21.89 -5.64
C GLY A 242 7.19 20.77 -5.00
N GLN A 243 7.20 19.61 -5.65
CA GLN A 243 7.90 18.37 -5.27
C GLN A 243 9.44 18.40 -5.46
N HIS A 244 10.01 19.46 -6.06
CA HIS A 244 11.45 19.54 -6.31
C HIS A 244 12.30 19.67 -5.04
N GLY A 245 13.56 19.25 -5.10
CA GLY A 245 14.54 19.38 -4.02
C GLY A 245 15.40 18.14 -3.83
N LEU A 246 15.73 17.81 -2.58
CA LEU A 246 16.38 16.54 -2.22
C LEU A 246 15.33 15.44 -2.11
N MET A 247 15.41 14.44 -3.00
CA MET A 247 14.42 13.36 -3.13
C MET A 247 15.03 12.00 -2.74
N GLY A 248 15.27 11.10 -3.69
CA GLY A 248 15.68 9.72 -3.43
C GLY A 248 17.05 9.55 -2.79
N ILE A 249 17.21 8.44 -2.09
CA ILE A 249 18.47 8.00 -1.48
C ILE A 249 18.60 6.47 -1.54
N ALA A 250 19.79 5.96 -1.86
CA ALA A 250 20.10 4.53 -1.82
C ALA A 250 21.57 4.28 -1.47
N CYS A 251 21.84 3.29 -0.62
CA CYS A 251 23.19 2.76 -0.41
C CYS A 251 23.59 1.81 -1.56
N HIS A 252 24.87 1.70 -1.87
CA HIS A 252 25.40 0.59 -2.67
C HIS A 252 25.04 -0.76 -2.00
N PRO A 253 24.59 -1.82 -2.71
CA PRO A 253 24.12 -3.07 -2.08
C PRO A 253 25.14 -3.73 -1.12
N LYS A 254 26.41 -3.85 -1.55
CA LYS A 254 27.54 -4.38 -0.77
C LYS A 254 28.22 -3.33 0.13
N PHE A 255 27.44 -2.48 0.82
CA PHE A 255 27.95 -1.31 1.57
C PHE A 255 28.92 -1.66 2.71
N ASP A 256 28.77 -2.86 3.27
CA ASP A 256 29.58 -3.39 4.36
C ASP A 256 31.03 -3.71 3.94
N ALA A 257 31.24 -4.04 2.65
CA ALA A 257 32.52 -4.49 2.12
C ALA A 257 33.68 -3.48 2.33
N PRO A 258 34.93 -3.97 2.54
CA PRO A 258 36.03 -3.13 3.02
C PRO A 258 36.68 -2.23 1.96
N THR A 259 36.54 -2.51 0.67
CA THR A 259 37.22 -1.77 -0.42
C THR A 259 36.39 -1.75 -1.72
N PRO A 260 36.35 -0.58 -2.36
CA PRO A 260 35.60 0.59 -1.89
C PRO A 260 34.13 0.42 -2.28
N ARG A 261 33.20 0.27 -1.32
CA ARG A 261 31.76 0.10 -1.66
C ARG A 261 30.80 0.88 -0.75
N ARG A 262 31.30 1.83 0.05
CA ARG A 262 30.50 2.67 0.96
C ARG A 262 29.95 3.91 0.28
N PHE A 263 29.28 3.67 -0.83
CA PHE A 263 28.68 4.72 -1.64
C PHE A 263 27.22 4.94 -1.26
N VAL A 264 26.85 6.21 -1.10
CA VAL A 264 25.47 6.65 -0.97
C VAL A 264 25.14 7.45 -2.22
N TYR A 265 24.08 7.05 -2.91
CA TYR A 265 23.52 7.75 -4.06
C TYR A 265 22.34 8.59 -3.59
N ILE A 266 22.28 9.83 -4.03
CA ILE A 266 21.11 10.71 -3.86
C ILE A 266 20.60 11.19 -5.21
N TYR A 267 19.32 11.51 -5.29
CA TYR A 267 18.70 12.16 -6.43
C TYR A 267 18.05 13.48 -5.99
N GLY A 268 18.27 14.55 -6.75
CA GLY A 268 17.69 15.85 -6.42
C GLY A 268 17.88 16.93 -7.49
N THR A 269 17.14 18.02 -7.31
CA THR A 269 17.11 19.17 -8.22
C THR A 269 18.35 20.04 -8.03
N SER A 270 19.17 20.15 -9.07
CA SER A 270 20.45 20.84 -9.05
C SER A 270 20.31 22.35 -8.83
N SER A 271 21.17 22.93 -7.98
CA SER A 271 21.18 24.38 -7.69
C SER A 271 21.47 25.28 -8.90
N THR A 272 21.99 24.72 -9.98
CA THR A 272 22.33 25.43 -11.23
C THR A 272 21.47 24.95 -12.39
N PRO A 273 20.65 25.82 -13.00
CA PRO A 273 19.97 25.50 -14.27
C PRO A 273 20.96 25.21 -15.39
N THR A 274 20.54 24.38 -16.36
CA THR A 274 21.34 24.13 -17.57
C THR A 274 20.49 24.32 -18.83
N PRO A 275 21.06 24.82 -19.95
CA PRO A 275 20.39 24.80 -21.24
C PRO A 275 20.20 23.33 -21.63
N PHE A 276 18.97 22.83 -21.59
CA PHE A 276 18.70 21.40 -21.73
C PHE A 276 18.89 21.00 -23.21
N PRO A 277 19.98 20.30 -23.57
CA PRO A 277 20.37 20.14 -24.97
C PRO A 277 19.61 19.00 -25.66
N ASN A 278 18.89 18.21 -24.87
CA ASN A 278 18.37 16.89 -25.22
C ASN A 278 16.87 16.73 -24.86
N ASP A 279 16.06 17.80 -24.98
CA ASP A 279 14.59 17.66 -25.07
C ASP A 279 14.19 17.80 -26.55
N PRO A 280 13.67 16.75 -27.23
CA PRO A 280 13.19 16.87 -28.60
C PRO A 280 11.90 17.70 -28.69
N TYR A 281 11.22 17.96 -27.56
CA TYR A 281 10.01 18.79 -27.49
C TYR A 281 10.33 20.28 -27.24
N ARG A 282 11.45 20.60 -26.57
CA ARG A 282 11.88 21.99 -26.23
C ARG A 282 13.42 22.16 -26.22
N PRO A 283 14.13 21.99 -27.34
CA PRO A 283 15.59 22.02 -27.37
C PRO A 283 16.18 23.39 -27.00
N GLY A 284 17.15 23.41 -26.09
CA GLY A 284 17.92 24.61 -25.73
C GLY A 284 17.28 25.53 -24.68
N VAL A 285 16.12 25.17 -24.12
CA VAL A 285 15.49 25.92 -23.01
C VAL A 285 16.35 25.81 -21.74
N LEU A 286 16.51 26.93 -21.01
CA LEU A 286 17.16 26.94 -19.70
C LEU A 286 16.24 26.31 -18.66
N ALA A 287 16.60 25.13 -18.17
CA ALA A 287 15.76 24.31 -17.32
C ALA A 287 16.43 24.02 -15.97
N TRP A 288 15.61 23.83 -14.94
CA TRP A 288 16.02 23.06 -13.78
C TRP A 288 16.24 21.61 -14.21
N THR A 289 17.15 20.92 -13.53
CA THR A 289 17.44 19.50 -13.81
C THR A 289 17.60 18.72 -12.53
N ASN A 290 17.09 17.49 -12.52
CA ASN A 290 17.33 16.54 -11.45
C ASN A 290 18.52 15.65 -11.84
N ARG A 291 19.42 15.39 -10.89
CA ARG A 291 20.68 14.65 -11.09
C ARG A 291 20.92 13.66 -9.98
N ILE A 292 21.68 12.60 -10.28
CA ILE A 292 22.20 11.68 -9.27
C ILE A 292 23.58 12.18 -8.80
N TYR A 293 23.83 12.17 -7.49
CA TYR A 293 25.15 12.42 -6.91
C TYR A 293 25.58 11.19 -6.09
N ARG A 294 26.86 10.81 -6.18
CA ARG A 294 27.52 9.83 -5.32
C ARG A 294 28.24 10.55 -4.18
N MET A 295 28.19 9.93 -3.01
CA MET A 295 28.92 10.28 -1.80
C MET A 295 29.71 9.06 -1.34
N GLU A 296 30.86 9.28 -0.68
CA GLU A 296 31.64 8.22 -0.05
C GLU A 296 31.80 8.47 1.45
N VAL A 297 31.60 7.43 2.26
CA VAL A 297 31.71 7.48 3.72
C VAL A 297 32.56 6.33 4.27
N ASN A 298 33.15 6.51 5.46
CA ASN A 298 33.82 5.43 6.19
C ASN A 298 32.80 4.49 6.88
N ALA A 299 33.29 3.45 7.58
CA ALA A 299 32.44 2.50 8.31
C ALA A 299 31.55 3.16 9.38
N SER A 300 32.03 4.25 9.98
CA SER A 300 31.33 5.01 11.03
C SER A 300 30.40 6.10 10.47
N LEU A 301 30.05 6.03 9.17
CA LEU A 301 29.28 7.06 8.46
C LEU A 301 29.87 8.47 8.61
N THR A 302 31.20 8.61 8.52
CA THR A 302 31.85 9.91 8.32
C THR A 302 32.11 10.14 6.83
N PRO A 303 31.73 11.28 6.23
CA PRO A 303 32.15 11.64 4.87
C PRO A 303 33.66 11.59 4.69
N ILE A 304 34.12 11.00 3.58
CA ILE A 304 35.54 11.00 3.17
C ILE A 304 35.79 11.69 1.83
N ALA A 305 34.74 12.03 1.09
CA ALA A 305 34.79 12.86 -0.11
C ALA A 305 33.61 13.85 -0.17
N THR A 306 33.78 14.94 -0.92
CA THR A 306 32.68 15.86 -1.28
C THR A 306 31.70 15.15 -2.24
N PRO A 307 30.37 15.37 -2.14
CA PRO A 307 29.41 14.76 -3.07
C PRO A 307 29.67 15.18 -4.51
N ALA A 308 29.69 14.21 -5.43
CA ALA A 308 30.00 14.42 -6.85
C ALA A 308 28.86 13.89 -7.75
N PRO A 309 28.48 14.59 -8.83
CA PRO A 309 27.48 14.07 -9.78
C PRO A 309 28.00 12.82 -10.50
N VAL A 310 27.10 11.89 -10.80
CA VAL A 310 27.37 10.68 -11.60
C VAL A 310 26.47 10.62 -12.83
N PRO A 311 26.90 9.90 -13.88
CA PRO A 311 27.71 10.40 -15.00
C PRO A 311 27.34 11.80 -15.53
N ASN A 312 28.30 12.44 -16.21
CA ASN A 312 28.24 13.87 -16.52
C ASN A 312 27.11 14.30 -17.48
N ASP A 313 26.53 13.41 -18.30
CA ASP A 313 25.42 13.72 -19.20
C ASP A 313 24.03 13.39 -18.63
N LEU A 314 23.95 12.83 -17.42
CA LEU A 314 22.69 12.45 -16.80
C LEU A 314 21.97 13.67 -16.22
N TYR A 315 21.06 14.22 -17.03
CA TYR A 315 20.13 15.29 -16.67
C TYR A 315 18.69 14.82 -16.92
N VAL A 316 17.94 14.61 -15.84
CA VAL A 316 16.48 14.47 -15.93
C VAL A 316 15.88 15.88 -15.95
N TYR A 317 14.93 16.13 -16.85
CA TYR A 317 14.24 17.42 -16.93
C TYR A 317 13.49 17.71 -15.62
N ALA A 318 13.42 18.99 -15.22
CA ALA A 318 12.80 19.41 -13.96
C ALA A 318 12.05 20.75 -14.09
N GLY A 319 11.52 21.05 -15.28
CA GLY A 319 10.75 22.27 -15.55
C GLY A 319 11.61 23.47 -15.97
N ASN A 320 10.95 24.45 -16.58
CA ASN A 320 11.56 25.70 -17.05
C ASN A 320 11.93 26.64 -15.88
N THR A 321 12.98 27.45 -16.05
CA THR A 321 13.39 28.46 -15.04
C THR A 321 12.57 29.75 -15.04
N THR A 322 11.92 30.11 -16.16
CA THR A 322 11.28 31.42 -16.33
C THR A 322 9.75 31.35 -16.20
N PRO A 323 9.14 32.06 -15.23
CA PRO A 323 7.73 32.38 -15.28
C PRO A 323 7.50 33.37 -16.42
N MET A 324 6.89 32.91 -17.52
CA MET A 324 6.59 33.77 -18.67
C MET A 324 5.41 34.71 -18.34
N PRO A 325 5.50 36.02 -18.64
CA PRO A 325 4.46 36.98 -18.26
C PRO A 325 3.28 37.01 -19.24
N SER A 326 2.07 36.90 -18.67
CA SER A 326 0.74 37.26 -19.20
C SER A 326 0.02 36.31 -20.20
N PRO A 327 -1.32 36.37 -20.29
CA PRO A 327 -2.17 35.47 -21.10
C PRO A 327 -2.22 35.85 -22.61
N PRO A 328 -2.93 35.11 -23.50
CA PRO A 328 -3.97 34.11 -23.22
C PRO A 328 -3.46 32.76 -22.72
N ASP A 329 -2.35 32.26 -23.27
CA ASP A 329 -1.84 30.92 -23.00
C ASP A 329 -0.50 30.98 -22.25
N PRO A 330 -0.48 30.87 -20.91
CA PRO A 330 0.76 30.76 -20.13
C PRO A 330 1.19 29.28 -20.02
N PRO A 331 2.26 28.81 -20.70
CA PRO A 331 2.74 27.45 -20.59
C PRO A 331 3.63 27.26 -19.36
N ILE A 332 3.03 27.33 -18.18
CA ILE A 332 3.66 26.80 -16.96
C ILE A 332 3.55 25.28 -17.03
N GLU A 333 4.66 24.59 -17.32
CA GLU A 333 4.83 23.22 -16.81
C GLU A 333 4.98 23.38 -15.30
N SER A 334 4.01 22.94 -14.50
CA SER A 334 4.06 23.16 -13.05
C SER A 334 5.23 22.37 -12.43
N LEU A 335 5.77 22.86 -11.32
CA LEU A 335 7.01 22.36 -10.74
C LEU A 335 6.77 21.16 -9.82
N ASP A 336 6.03 20.19 -10.35
CA ASP A 336 5.53 18.98 -9.69
C ASP A 336 5.62 17.77 -10.63
N HIS A 337 5.19 16.60 -10.14
CA HIS A 337 5.33 15.29 -10.78
C HIS A 337 6.80 14.95 -11.10
N THR A 338 7.67 15.05 -10.09
CA THR A 338 9.11 14.77 -10.21
C THR A 338 9.47 13.28 -10.13
N GLY A 339 8.63 12.46 -9.49
CA GLY A 339 9.01 11.11 -9.06
C GLY A 339 10.20 11.16 -8.11
N GLY A 340 11.25 10.39 -8.41
CA GLY A 340 12.58 10.60 -7.82
C GLY A 340 13.01 9.61 -6.75
N CYS A 341 12.32 8.47 -6.62
CA CYS A 341 12.72 7.41 -5.71
C CYS A 341 14.01 6.73 -6.21
N LEU A 342 14.95 6.48 -5.30
CA LEU A 342 16.11 5.62 -5.55
C LEU A 342 15.99 4.32 -4.77
N ARG A 343 16.40 3.22 -5.40
CA ARG A 343 16.62 1.90 -4.79
C ARG A 343 17.82 1.22 -5.43
N SER A 344 18.44 0.30 -4.72
CA SER A 344 19.50 -0.56 -5.25
C SER A 344 19.21 -2.03 -4.98
N TYR A 345 19.77 -2.91 -5.81
CA TYR A 345 19.68 -4.37 -5.62
C TYR A 345 20.91 -5.07 -6.21
N SER A 346 21.11 -6.34 -5.87
CA SER A 346 22.11 -7.20 -6.54
C SER A 346 21.41 -8.32 -7.30
N ASN A 347 21.99 -8.73 -8.42
CA ASN A 347 21.60 -9.93 -9.16
C ASN A 347 22.86 -10.70 -9.56
N GLY A 348 23.02 -11.92 -9.04
CA GLY A 348 24.28 -12.66 -9.12
C GLY A 348 25.43 -11.88 -8.49
N THR A 349 26.52 -11.69 -9.25
CA THR A 349 27.67 -10.88 -8.85
C THR A 349 27.44 -9.37 -8.93
N ASN A 350 26.44 -8.93 -9.70
CA ASN A 350 26.35 -7.56 -10.19
C ASN A 350 25.42 -6.72 -9.30
N ASN A 351 25.61 -5.40 -9.30
CA ASN A 351 24.87 -4.45 -8.47
C ASN A 351 24.16 -3.44 -9.37
N TYR A 352 22.94 -3.03 -9.02
CA TYR A 352 22.14 -2.13 -9.86
C TYR A 352 21.54 -0.99 -9.05
N LEU A 353 21.50 0.19 -9.65
CA LEU A 353 20.76 1.35 -9.17
C LEU A 353 19.51 1.56 -10.04
N LEU A 354 18.37 1.78 -9.39
CA LEU A 354 17.10 2.12 -10.03
C LEU A 354 16.65 3.52 -9.61
N LEU A 355 16.11 4.27 -10.56
CA LEU A 355 15.50 5.58 -10.37
C LEU A 355 14.12 5.61 -11.04
N SER A 356 13.11 6.11 -10.32
CA SER A 356 11.83 6.49 -10.91
C SER A 356 11.82 7.98 -11.26
N THR A 357 11.19 8.37 -12.38
CA THR A 357 11.05 9.77 -12.78
C THR A 357 9.61 10.06 -13.18
N GLY A 358 9.03 11.13 -12.64
CA GLY A 358 7.71 11.60 -13.05
C GLY A 358 7.75 12.35 -14.37
N CYS A 359 6.57 12.65 -14.91
CA CYS A 359 6.41 13.29 -16.22
C CYS A 359 7.03 14.70 -16.29
N ILE A 360 7.16 15.38 -15.14
CA ILE A 360 7.17 16.84 -14.99
C ILE A 360 5.92 17.46 -15.58
N ASP A 361 5.28 18.35 -14.82
CA ASP A 361 3.84 18.50 -14.96
C ASP A 361 3.34 18.90 -16.36
N HIS A 362 2.25 18.25 -16.70
CA HIS A 362 1.77 17.93 -18.03
C HIS A 362 0.76 18.95 -18.56
N GLU A 363 0.16 19.70 -17.64
CA GLU A 363 -1.01 20.54 -17.83
C GLU A 363 -0.59 21.98 -18.21
N ASN A 364 -0.25 22.23 -19.48
CA ASN A 364 -0.41 23.58 -19.99
C ASN A 364 -1.90 23.82 -20.33
N ASN A 365 -2.44 24.98 -19.95
CA ASN A 365 -3.85 25.31 -20.19
C ASN A 365 -4.25 25.35 -21.68
N ALA A 366 -3.28 25.30 -22.59
CA ALA A 366 -3.45 25.18 -24.04
C ALA A 366 -3.71 23.73 -24.52
N GLY A 367 -3.72 22.72 -23.63
CA GLY A 367 -4.09 21.34 -23.96
C GLY A 367 -3.04 20.54 -24.74
N HIS A 368 -1.77 20.95 -24.73
CA HIS A 368 -0.67 20.27 -25.41
C HIS A 368 0.04 19.26 -24.50
N MET A 369 -0.62 18.13 -24.27
CA MET A 369 -0.06 16.95 -23.60
C MET A 369 1.32 16.59 -24.16
N SER A 370 2.36 16.64 -23.32
CA SER A 370 3.72 16.29 -23.79
C SER A 370 3.88 14.77 -23.84
N GLY A 371 4.12 14.21 -25.02
CA GLY A 371 4.33 12.76 -25.22
C GLY A 371 5.57 12.17 -24.53
N ARG A 372 6.33 13.01 -23.81
CA ARG A 372 7.57 12.67 -23.10
C ARG A 372 7.49 11.42 -22.22
N PRO A 373 6.43 11.14 -21.44
CA PRO A 373 6.36 9.93 -20.62
C PRO A 373 6.53 8.65 -21.43
N GLN A 374 6.01 8.61 -22.66
CA GLN A 374 6.05 7.42 -23.51
C GLN A 374 7.27 7.35 -24.41
N ASP A 375 7.85 8.49 -24.77
CA ASP A 375 9.04 8.55 -25.61
C ASP A 375 10.29 8.15 -24.80
N ALA A 376 10.91 7.02 -25.16
CA ALA A 376 12.11 6.54 -24.47
C ALA A 376 13.37 7.33 -24.86
N ARG A 377 13.30 8.31 -25.78
CA ARG A 377 14.38 9.28 -26.04
C ARG A 377 14.59 10.29 -24.89
N VAL A 378 13.63 10.43 -23.96
CA VAL A 378 13.71 11.34 -22.81
C VAL A 378 13.55 10.62 -21.48
N LEU A 379 14.08 11.22 -20.41
CA LEU A 379 14.22 10.60 -19.10
C LEU A 379 13.08 10.89 -18.10
N VAL A 380 11.98 11.52 -18.52
CA VAL A 380 10.80 11.80 -17.66
C VAL A 380 9.67 10.79 -17.90
N GLY A 381 8.90 10.47 -16.86
CA GLY A 381 7.86 9.44 -16.87
C GLY A 381 8.41 8.01 -17.07
N LYS A 382 9.56 7.69 -16.46
CA LYS A 382 10.35 6.47 -16.69
C LYS A 382 10.68 5.70 -15.40
N MET A 383 11.02 4.43 -15.59
CA MET A 383 11.94 3.70 -14.72
C MET A 383 13.29 3.57 -15.43
N LEU A 384 14.37 3.91 -14.72
CA LEU A 384 15.74 3.93 -15.22
C LEU A 384 16.62 2.95 -14.42
N ARG A 385 17.58 2.30 -15.09
CA ARG A 385 18.50 1.30 -14.48
C ARG A 385 19.95 1.50 -14.94
N TRP A 386 20.86 1.51 -13.97
CA TRP A 386 22.31 1.44 -14.17
C TRP A 386 22.90 0.24 -13.46
N GLU A 387 24.02 -0.26 -13.97
CA GLU A 387 24.91 -1.16 -13.23
C GLU A 387 25.89 -0.29 -12.41
N ILE A 388 26.18 -0.72 -11.18
CA ILE A 388 27.07 -0.02 -10.26
C ILE A 388 28.41 -0.74 -10.23
N GLU A 389 29.44 -0.06 -10.72
CA GLU A 389 30.82 -0.55 -10.78
C GLU A 389 31.47 -0.62 -9.39
N ASP A 390 32.61 -1.31 -9.29
CA ASP A 390 33.33 -1.50 -8.03
C ASP A 390 34.02 -0.23 -7.48
N ASP A 391 34.05 0.87 -8.24
CA ASP A 391 34.40 2.22 -7.78
C ASP A 391 33.16 3.10 -7.50
N GLY A 392 31.96 2.57 -7.73
CA GLY A 392 30.69 3.25 -7.53
C GLY A 392 30.24 4.17 -8.68
N ASP A 393 30.95 4.24 -9.81
CA ASP A 393 30.42 4.88 -11.02
C ASP A 393 29.23 4.07 -11.58
N LEU A 394 28.41 4.72 -12.41
CA LEU A 394 27.20 4.12 -12.98
C LEU A 394 27.38 3.91 -14.48
N VAL A 395 27.26 2.67 -14.93
CA VAL A 395 27.36 2.27 -16.34
C VAL A 395 26.04 1.70 -16.85
N ILE A 396 25.88 1.58 -18.18
CA ILE A 396 24.69 0.96 -18.77
C ILE A 396 24.81 -0.57 -18.68
N PRO A 397 23.84 -1.28 -18.08
CA PRO A 397 23.78 -2.73 -18.07
C PRO A 397 23.74 -3.32 -19.49
N SER A 398 24.54 -4.35 -19.73
CA SER A 398 24.61 -5.00 -21.06
C SER A 398 23.32 -5.74 -21.48
N ASP A 399 22.36 -5.87 -20.57
CA ASP A 399 21.03 -6.46 -20.73
C ASP A 399 19.89 -5.40 -20.75
N ASN A 400 20.16 -4.09 -20.58
CA ASN A 400 19.11 -3.08 -20.65
C ASN A 400 18.42 -3.07 -22.04
N PRO A 401 17.08 -2.86 -22.12
CA PRO A 401 16.30 -3.07 -23.35
C PRO A 401 16.81 -2.37 -24.61
N PHE A 402 17.39 -1.17 -24.46
CA PHE A 402 17.83 -0.34 -25.59
C PHE A 402 19.35 -0.29 -25.80
N GLU A 403 20.16 -0.96 -24.98
CA GLU A 403 21.63 -0.88 -25.07
C GLU A 403 22.14 -1.23 -26.48
N ARG A 404 21.64 -2.31 -27.08
CA ARG A 404 22.01 -2.74 -28.44
C ARG A 404 20.97 -2.41 -29.51
N TRP A 405 19.88 -1.72 -29.19
CA TRP A 405 18.82 -1.44 -30.17
C TRP A 405 19.14 -0.22 -31.04
N THR A 406 19.09 -0.41 -32.36
CA THR A 406 19.14 0.68 -33.34
C THR A 406 17.82 0.72 -34.13
N PRO A 407 16.98 1.77 -33.98
CA PRO A 407 15.77 1.95 -34.77
C PRO A 407 16.09 2.17 -36.25
N THR A 408 15.35 1.49 -37.13
CA THR A 408 15.33 1.80 -38.57
C THR A 408 14.48 3.06 -38.81
N LEU A 409 15.14 4.21 -38.93
CA LEU A 409 14.49 5.50 -39.15
C LEU A 409 14.25 5.77 -40.64
N THR A 410 13.26 5.12 -41.23
CA THR A 410 12.77 5.46 -42.58
C THR A 410 12.09 6.84 -42.56
N PRO A 411 12.55 7.83 -43.34
CA PRO A 411 11.86 9.12 -43.42
C PRO A 411 10.46 8.97 -44.04
N PRO A 412 9.45 9.74 -43.58
CA PRO A 412 8.15 9.80 -44.27
C PRO A 412 8.34 10.23 -45.73
N ALA A 413 7.69 9.53 -46.66
CA ALA A 413 7.85 9.79 -48.09
C ALA A 413 7.37 11.22 -48.45
N GLY A 414 8.29 12.08 -48.86
CA GLY A 414 8.03 13.49 -49.16
C GLY A 414 8.18 14.47 -47.99
N GLY A 415 8.54 14.00 -46.79
CA GLY A 415 8.80 14.86 -45.63
C GLY A 415 10.14 15.61 -45.70
N THR A 416 10.17 16.86 -45.24
CA THR A 416 11.39 17.67 -45.09
C THR A 416 12.40 16.96 -44.17
N PRO A 417 13.72 16.96 -44.47
CA PRO A 417 14.73 16.32 -43.61
C PRO A 417 14.75 16.90 -42.19
N ILE A 418 14.46 16.06 -41.19
CA ILE A 418 14.52 16.45 -39.78
C ILE A 418 15.99 16.69 -39.37
N PRO A 419 16.34 17.86 -38.80
CA PRO A 419 17.69 18.16 -38.31
C PRO A 419 18.21 17.15 -37.28
N THR A 420 19.54 17.03 -37.17
CA THR A 420 20.29 15.99 -36.45
C THR A 420 21.57 16.68 -35.89
N PRO A 421 22.16 16.36 -34.71
CA PRO A 421 22.46 14.98 -34.28
C PRO A 421 22.60 14.70 -32.75
N THR A 422 21.51 14.47 -32.00
CA THR A 422 21.63 13.81 -30.66
C THR A 422 20.52 12.79 -30.35
N LEU A 423 19.26 13.05 -30.71
CA LEU A 423 18.10 12.28 -30.23
C LEU A 423 17.41 11.41 -31.29
N ARG A 424 18.17 10.49 -31.90
CA ARG A 424 17.61 9.46 -32.81
C ARG A 424 17.36 8.10 -32.14
N TYR A 425 17.81 7.92 -30.90
CA TYR A 425 17.83 6.64 -30.18
C TYR A 425 17.22 6.79 -28.79
N PRO A 426 16.51 5.78 -28.27
CA PRO A 426 16.14 5.75 -26.86
C PRO A 426 17.35 5.89 -25.93
N ARG A 427 17.11 6.46 -24.75
CA ARG A 427 18.05 6.45 -23.64
C ARG A 427 18.21 5.02 -23.14
N ARG A 428 19.45 4.54 -23.14
CA ARG A 428 19.81 3.15 -22.84
C ARG A 428 19.60 2.79 -21.37
N GLU A 429 19.44 3.81 -20.53
CA GLU A 429 19.03 3.76 -19.14
C GLU A 429 17.58 3.29 -18.95
N VAL A 430 16.70 3.50 -19.94
CA VAL A 430 15.26 3.28 -19.80
C VAL A 430 14.91 1.79 -19.84
N ILE A 431 14.27 1.31 -18.77
CA ILE A 431 13.71 -0.05 -18.69
C ILE A 431 12.19 -0.08 -18.86
N ALA A 432 11.49 1.00 -18.49
CA ALA A 432 10.05 1.16 -18.70
C ALA A 432 9.64 2.64 -18.84
N SER A 433 8.51 2.88 -19.50
CA SER A 433 7.98 4.22 -19.80
C SER A 433 6.47 4.34 -19.56
N GLY A 434 5.93 5.55 -19.70
CA GLY A 434 4.49 5.80 -19.62
C GLY A 434 3.95 5.88 -18.19
N PHE A 435 4.74 6.38 -17.24
CA PHE A 435 4.29 6.69 -15.88
C PHE A 435 3.91 8.17 -15.74
N ARG A 436 2.92 8.49 -14.89
CA ARG A 436 2.54 9.85 -14.54
C ARG A 436 3.48 10.43 -13.47
N ASN A 437 3.34 9.97 -12.24
CA ASN A 437 4.20 10.37 -11.11
C ASN A 437 4.56 9.14 -10.27
N PRO A 438 5.54 8.32 -10.71
CA PRO A 438 6.01 7.13 -10.01
C PRO A 438 6.83 7.55 -8.79
N TYR A 439 6.14 7.93 -7.72
CA TYR A 439 6.73 8.63 -6.58
C TYR A 439 7.57 7.71 -5.69
N THR A 440 7.18 6.43 -5.56
CA THR A 440 7.99 5.40 -4.89
C THR A 440 7.96 4.09 -5.68
N PHE A 441 8.86 3.17 -5.34
CA PHE A 441 8.71 1.77 -5.72
C PHE A 441 9.34 0.83 -4.68
N ALA A 442 8.72 -0.34 -4.54
CA ALA A 442 9.30 -1.48 -3.85
C ALA A 442 10.08 -2.33 -4.84
N ILE A 443 11.22 -2.91 -4.43
CA ILE A 443 11.80 -4.05 -5.13
C ILE A 443 11.28 -5.30 -4.43
N ARG A 444 10.70 -6.23 -5.19
CA ARG A 444 10.29 -7.54 -4.66
C ARG A 444 11.54 -8.30 -4.20
N PRO A 445 11.65 -8.69 -2.91
CA PRO A 445 12.83 -9.36 -2.38
C PRO A 445 13.19 -10.63 -3.16
N GLY A 446 14.47 -11.03 -3.05
CA GLY A 446 15.14 -11.96 -3.96
C GLY A 446 14.39 -13.27 -4.24
N PRO A 447 14.65 -13.88 -5.40
CA PRO A 447 13.76 -14.87 -6.01
C PRO A 447 13.59 -16.12 -5.15
N THR A 448 12.35 -16.38 -4.71
CA THR A 448 11.89 -17.77 -4.57
C THR A 448 12.16 -18.47 -5.90
N PRO A 449 12.86 -19.62 -5.94
CA PRO A 449 13.33 -20.22 -7.19
C PRO A 449 12.23 -20.33 -8.27
N GLY A 450 12.39 -19.57 -9.36
CA GLY A 450 11.40 -19.46 -10.45
C GLY A 450 10.59 -18.16 -10.51
N VAL A 451 10.65 -17.29 -9.50
CA VAL A 451 9.98 -15.96 -9.50
C VAL A 451 10.98 -14.89 -9.97
N PRO A 452 10.67 -14.04 -10.98
CA PRO A 452 11.55 -12.94 -11.38
C PRO A 452 11.76 -11.88 -10.30
N ILE A 453 12.87 -11.14 -10.39
CA ILE A 453 13.06 -9.89 -9.63
C ILE A 453 12.24 -8.79 -10.31
N GLU A 454 11.53 -7.98 -9.53
CA GLU A 454 10.51 -7.04 -10.01
C GLU A 454 10.54 -5.75 -9.19
N ALA A 455 10.32 -4.61 -9.84
CA ALA A 455 9.94 -3.37 -9.17
C ALA A 455 8.41 -3.21 -9.22
N TRP A 456 7.83 -2.79 -8.10
CA TRP A 456 6.40 -2.50 -7.94
C TRP A 456 6.27 -1.00 -7.66
N VAL A 457 5.83 -0.27 -8.69
CA VAL A 457 6.00 1.19 -8.83
C VAL A 457 4.69 1.89 -8.53
N SER A 458 4.64 2.64 -7.43
CA SER A 458 3.49 3.45 -7.04
C SER A 458 3.44 4.73 -7.87
N THR A 459 2.48 4.86 -8.80
CA THR A 459 2.28 6.07 -9.62
C THR A 459 0.96 6.77 -9.31
N VAL A 460 1.05 8.09 -9.11
CA VAL A 460 -0.06 8.95 -8.68
C VAL A 460 -0.81 9.55 -9.88
N GLY A 461 -2.13 9.35 -9.92
CA GLY A 461 -3.00 9.60 -11.07
C GLY A 461 -3.40 11.06 -11.32
N GLY A 462 -4.12 11.29 -12.42
CA GLY A 462 -4.72 12.56 -12.83
C GLY A 462 -5.74 13.11 -11.84
N ILE A 463 -6.15 14.37 -12.00
CA ILE A 463 -7.13 15.03 -11.10
C ILE A 463 -8.57 14.66 -11.53
N GLU A 464 -9.55 14.90 -10.64
CA GLU A 464 -10.98 14.66 -10.85
C GLU A 464 -11.39 13.17 -11.01
N ASP A 465 -12.64 12.97 -11.44
CA ASP A 465 -13.32 11.69 -11.71
C ASP A 465 -12.58 10.70 -12.64
N ARG A 466 -11.54 11.16 -13.33
CA ARG A 466 -10.82 10.41 -14.37
C ARG A 466 -9.58 9.67 -13.84
N GLY A 467 -9.05 10.08 -12.70
CA GLY A 467 -7.79 9.56 -12.17
C GLY A 467 -7.87 8.18 -11.52
N PHE A 468 -6.83 7.38 -11.70
CA PHE A 468 -6.56 6.12 -11.01
C PHE A 468 -5.21 6.17 -10.29
N GLU A 469 -5.19 5.71 -9.05
CA GLU A 469 -3.94 5.42 -8.33
C GLU A 469 -3.49 4.00 -8.65
N GLU A 470 -2.21 3.81 -8.97
CA GLU A 470 -1.72 2.58 -9.60
C GLU A 470 -0.42 2.06 -8.95
N VAL A 471 -0.28 0.73 -8.94
CA VAL A 471 0.99 0.05 -8.66
C VAL A 471 1.36 -0.85 -9.84
N ASP A 472 2.43 -0.47 -10.53
CA ASP A 472 2.90 -1.11 -11.75
C ASP A 472 4.01 -2.12 -11.51
N ARG A 473 3.83 -3.33 -12.04
CA ARG A 473 4.81 -4.41 -11.98
C ARG A 473 5.78 -4.32 -13.16
N VAL A 474 6.96 -3.78 -12.91
CA VAL A 474 8.08 -3.69 -13.86
C VAL A 474 9.03 -4.87 -13.62
N SER A 475 9.32 -5.66 -14.66
CA SER A 475 10.31 -6.73 -14.54
C SER A 475 11.72 -6.15 -14.48
N LEU A 476 12.58 -6.76 -13.66
CA LEU A 476 14.01 -6.48 -13.56
C LEU A 476 14.86 -7.65 -14.10
N TYR A 477 14.23 -8.54 -14.89
CA TYR A 477 14.87 -9.62 -15.63
C TYR A 477 14.75 -9.34 -17.13
N PHE A 478 15.88 -9.15 -17.80
CA PHE A 478 15.95 -8.74 -19.19
C PHE A 478 16.67 -9.80 -20.06
N THR A 479 16.45 -9.76 -21.37
CA THR A 479 17.11 -10.63 -22.33
C THR A 479 18.60 -10.34 -22.35
N ALA A 480 19.43 -11.39 -22.22
CA ALA A 480 20.89 -11.25 -22.20
C ALA A 480 21.41 -10.59 -23.50
N GLY A 481 22.05 -9.42 -23.36
CA GLY A 481 22.47 -8.58 -24.51
C GLY A 481 21.50 -7.47 -24.90
N GLY A 482 20.36 -7.35 -24.21
CA GLY A 482 19.35 -6.31 -24.38
C GLY A 482 18.35 -6.57 -25.51
N SER A 483 17.05 -6.51 -25.21
CA SER A 483 15.98 -6.55 -26.22
C SER A 483 14.97 -5.42 -26.01
N LYS A 484 14.62 -4.72 -27.10
CA LYS A 484 13.56 -3.69 -27.09
C LYS A 484 12.22 -4.23 -26.60
N ASP A 485 12.01 -5.54 -26.73
CA ASP A 485 10.74 -6.20 -26.42
C ASP A 485 10.60 -6.50 -24.92
N ASP A 486 11.67 -6.34 -24.13
CA ASP A 486 11.58 -6.40 -22.66
C ASP A 486 11.00 -5.12 -22.07
N HIS A 487 11.25 -3.97 -22.71
CA HIS A 487 10.70 -2.66 -22.32
C HIS A 487 9.18 -2.63 -22.39
N LYS A 488 8.54 -2.09 -21.33
CA LYS A 488 7.08 -1.94 -21.23
C LYS A 488 6.68 -0.46 -21.09
N ASN A 489 5.52 -0.12 -21.64
CA ASN A 489 4.93 1.21 -21.57
C ASN A 489 3.58 1.10 -20.83
N TYR A 490 3.43 1.82 -19.73
CA TYR A 490 2.30 1.74 -18.80
C TYR A 490 1.16 2.74 -19.12
N GLY A 491 1.27 3.45 -20.24
CA GLY A 491 0.11 4.07 -20.89
C GLY A 491 -0.06 5.56 -20.69
N PHE A 492 0.40 6.17 -19.60
CA PHE A 492 0.26 7.61 -19.39
C PHE A 492 1.01 8.41 -20.48
N PRO A 493 0.45 9.50 -21.07
CA PRO A 493 -0.88 10.09 -20.85
C PRO A 493 -2.00 9.53 -21.75
N ARG A 494 -1.73 8.53 -22.59
CA ARG A 494 -2.75 7.95 -23.48
C ARG A 494 -3.76 7.07 -22.75
N VAL A 495 -3.41 6.47 -21.62
CA VAL A 495 -4.28 5.66 -20.76
C VAL A 495 -3.88 5.89 -19.30
N GLU A 496 -4.84 5.93 -18.40
CA GLU A 496 -4.66 5.78 -16.96
C GLU A 496 -5.63 4.71 -16.46
N GLY A 497 -5.20 3.83 -15.55
CA GLY A 497 -5.96 2.65 -15.13
C GLY A 497 -5.94 1.50 -16.14
N ASN A 498 -6.82 0.51 -15.92
CA ASN A 498 -6.85 -0.71 -16.71
C ASN A 498 -7.30 -0.50 -18.17
N SER A 499 -6.46 -0.93 -19.12
CA SER A 499 -6.63 -0.80 -20.56
C SER A 499 -7.50 -1.88 -21.22
N ASP A 500 -7.96 -2.91 -20.50
CA ASP A 500 -8.62 -4.09 -21.10
C ASP A 500 -10.03 -3.86 -21.71
N GLY A 501 -10.60 -2.67 -21.52
CA GLY A 501 -11.87 -2.25 -22.11
C GLY A 501 -13.12 -2.94 -21.54
N SER A 502 -13.01 -3.64 -20.40
CA SER A 502 -14.10 -4.42 -19.80
C SER A 502 -14.77 -3.78 -18.57
N THR A 503 -14.39 -2.55 -18.20
CA THR A 503 -14.85 -1.86 -16.98
C THR A 503 -16.38 -1.66 -16.96
N PRO A 504 -17.10 -2.20 -15.95
CA PRO A 504 -18.57 -2.29 -16.01
C PRO A 504 -19.30 -1.03 -15.50
N TRP A 505 -19.14 0.10 -16.21
CA TRP A 505 -20.14 1.19 -16.23
C TRP A 505 -20.29 1.70 -17.68
N PRO A 506 -21.49 2.12 -18.12
CA PRO A 506 -21.80 2.22 -19.54
C PRO A 506 -21.50 3.60 -20.16
N THR A 507 -21.28 3.58 -21.48
CA THR A 507 -21.28 4.67 -22.47
C THR A 507 -20.01 5.50 -22.71
N GLN A 508 -18.98 5.48 -21.86
CA GLN A 508 -17.67 6.07 -22.20
C GLN A 508 -16.52 5.12 -21.80
N THR A 509 -15.75 4.73 -22.81
CA THR A 509 -14.37 4.18 -22.94
C THR A 509 -13.48 3.89 -21.71
N PRO A 510 -12.31 3.23 -21.90
CA PRO A 510 -11.17 3.39 -20.99
C PRO A 510 -10.95 4.86 -20.58
N ALA A 511 -10.33 5.08 -19.42
CA ALA A 511 -9.90 6.40 -18.97
C ALA A 511 -8.66 6.86 -19.77
N TYR A 512 -8.90 7.18 -21.05
CA TYR A 512 -8.04 8.06 -21.82
C TYR A 512 -8.03 9.43 -21.13
N GLU A 513 -6.86 10.08 -21.01
CA GLU A 513 -6.78 11.51 -20.71
C GLU A 513 -7.17 12.34 -21.95
N TYR A 514 -8.40 12.12 -22.45
CA TYR A 514 -9.00 13.02 -23.42
C TYR A 514 -9.24 14.37 -22.73
N TYR A 515 -8.38 15.34 -23.03
CA TYR A 515 -8.52 16.71 -22.54
C TYR A 515 -9.80 17.35 -23.10
N THR A 516 -10.90 17.18 -22.38
CA THR A 516 -12.17 17.84 -22.64
C THR A 516 -12.24 19.14 -21.86
N GLY A 517 -11.51 20.16 -22.32
CA GLY A 517 -11.80 21.58 -22.01
C GLY A 517 -13.12 22.04 -22.65
N CYS A 518 -14.17 21.23 -22.50
CA CYS A 518 -15.40 21.23 -23.27
C CYS A 518 -16.54 20.61 -22.42
N ASP A 519 -16.92 21.31 -21.36
CA ASP A 519 -18.30 21.22 -20.90
C ASP A 519 -19.19 21.83 -21.99
N SER A 520 -19.83 20.97 -22.79
CA SER A 520 -20.87 21.33 -23.77
C SER A 520 -20.52 22.43 -24.81
N GLY A 521 -19.75 22.11 -25.87
CA GLY A 521 -19.77 23.00 -27.05
C GLY A 521 -18.86 22.73 -28.24
N CYS A 522 -17.78 21.95 -28.13
CA CYS A 522 -16.80 21.84 -29.21
C CYS A 522 -17.30 21.04 -30.43
N SER A 523 -16.94 21.55 -31.62
CA SER A 523 -17.15 20.90 -32.91
C SER A 523 -16.39 19.57 -33.00
N PRO A 524 -16.90 18.54 -33.71
CA PRO A 524 -16.19 17.26 -33.92
C PRO A 524 -14.86 17.39 -34.69
N ASN A 525 -14.49 18.58 -35.17
CA ASN A 525 -13.17 18.87 -35.72
C ASN A 525 -12.11 19.21 -34.65
N ASN A 526 -12.50 19.50 -33.41
CA ASN A 526 -11.56 19.60 -32.28
C ASN A 526 -11.13 18.19 -31.86
N LYS A 527 -10.28 17.58 -32.67
CA LYS A 527 -9.55 16.38 -32.26
C LYS A 527 -8.66 16.76 -31.08
N GLY A 528 -8.96 16.25 -29.89
CA GLY A 528 -7.95 16.14 -28.83
C GLY A 528 -6.75 15.41 -29.42
N GLY A 529 -5.58 16.05 -29.39
CA GLY A 529 -4.48 15.71 -30.27
C GLY A 529 -4.01 14.27 -30.10
N ASP A 530 -4.20 13.43 -31.12
CA ASP A 530 -3.53 12.14 -31.17
C ASP A 530 -2.03 12.39 -31.31
N LEU A 531 -1.29 12.16 -30.22
CA LEU A 531 0.15 12.37 -30.15
C LEU A 531 0.94 11.41 -31.06
N SER A 532 0.28 10.54 -31.84
CA SER A 532 0.89 9.78 -32.93
C SER A 532 1.64 10.66 -33.95
N GLU A 533 1.20 11.91 -34.17
CA GLU A 533 1.90 12.87 -35.04
C GLU A 533 3.26 13.32 -34.46
N VAL A 534 3.46 13.23 -33.14
CA VAL A 534 4.76 13.45 -32.46
C VAL A 534 5.28 12.12 -31.92
N GLY A 535 5.38 11.14 -32.82
CA GLY A 535 5.65 9.74 -32.52
C GLY A 535 6.71 9.49 -31.45
N SER A 536 6.29 8.84 -30.37
CA SER A 536 7.15 8.25 -29.35
C SER A 536 8.03 7.16 -29.95
N LEU A 537 9.23 6.95 -29.39
CA LEU A 537 10.18 5.96 -29.87
C LEU A 537 10.61 5.02 -28.73
N PRO A 538 10.31 3.70 -28.79
CA PRO A 538 9.43 3.04 -29.77
C PRO A 538 7.97 3.46 -29.61
N TYR A 539 7.22 3.52 -30.73
CA TYR A 539 5.76 3.62 -30.67
C TYR A 539 5.18 2.29 -30.20
N VAL A 540 4.25 2.35 -29.26
CA VAL A 540 3.55 1.18 -28.69
C VAL A 540 2.05 1.32 -29.01
N PRO A 541 1.42 0.38 -29.73
CA PRO A 541 -0.02 0.45 -29.98
C PRO A 541 -0.81 0.25 -28.67
N PHE A 542 -2.05 0.70 -28.62
CA PHE A 542 -2.89 0.64 -27.41
C PHE A 542 -3.08 -0.78 -26.87
N SER A 543 -3.06 -1.81 -27.72
CA SER A 543 -3.13 -3.23 -27.36
C SER A 543 -1.94 -3.73 -26.52
N ASP A 544 -0.80 -3.04 -26.62
CA ASP A 544 0.50 -3.52 -26.11
C ASP A 544 0.94 -2.74 -24.86
N LEU A 545 0.21 -1.66 -24.53
CA LEU A 545 0.32 -0.96 -23.25
C LEU A 545 0.03 -1.91 -22.09
N LYS A 546 0.71 -1.72 -20.96
CA LYS A 546 0.53 -2.55 -19.78
C LYS A 546 -0.44 -1.93 -18.79
N PRO A 547 -1.51 -2.65 -18.38
CA PRO A 547 -2.37 -2.20 -17.32
C PRO A 547 -1.66 -2.34 -15.96
N PRO A 548 -2.09 -1.56 -14.95
CA PRO A 548 -1.55 -1.63 -13.60
C PRO A 548 -1.84 -2.97 -12.93
N SER A 549 -0.97 -3.38 -12.00
CA SER A 549 -1.12 -4.65 -11.27
C SER A 549 -2.01 -4.51 -10.03
N ILE A 550 -2.00 -3.33 -9.40
CA ILE A 550 -3.02 -2.90 -8.44
C ILE A 550 -3.50 -1.53 -8.90
N TYR A 551 -4.80 -1.25 -8.88
CA TYR A 551 -5.32 0.09 -9.17
C TYR A 551 -6.58 0.42 -8.38
N TYR A 552 -6.81 1.70 -8.12
CA TYR A 552 -8.01 2.16 -7.42
C TYR A 552 -8.47 3.55 -7.87
N ARG A 553 -9.79 3.73 -7.96
CA ARG A 553 -10.37 5.06 -8.13
C ARG A 553 -10.37 5.74 -6.78
N ARG A 554 -10.08 7.04 -6.76
CA ARG A 554 -10.08 7.83 -5.54
C ARG A 554 -11.45 7.82 -4.85
N PHE A 555 -11.49 7.35 -3.60
CA PHE A 555 -12.71 7.35 -2.79
C PHE A 555 -12.91 8.74 -2.16
N TYR A 556 -14.10 9.33 -2.33
CA TYR A 556 -14.38 10.66 -1.79
C TYR A 556 -14.63 10.60 -0.28
N ALA A 557 -13.80 11.31 0.49
CA ALA A 557 -13.78 11.22 1.95
C ALA A 557 -14.84 12.09 2.67
N GLY A 558 -15.79 12.71 1.96
CA GLY A 558 -17.09 13.18 2.48
C GLY A 558 -17.12 14.37 3.46
N PHE A 559 -15.98 14.79 4.03
CA PHE A 559 -15.94 15.77 5.12
C PHE A 559 -15.38 17.16 4.76
N LEU A 560 -14.82 17.35 3.55
CA LEU A 560 -14.34 18.65 3.07
C LEU A 560 -14.84 18.93 1.63
N PRO A 561 -15.10 20.20 1.27
CA PRO A 561 -15.81 20.55 0.03
C PRO A 561 -14.85 20.87 -1.14
N GLN A 562 -13.78 20.11 -1.34
CA GLN A 562 -12.76 20.38 -2.38
C GLN A 562 -12.44 19.13 -3.22
N PRO A 563 -12.08 19.29 -4.51
CA PRO A 563 -11.80 18.16 -5.42
C PRO A 563 -10.43 17.49 -5.19
N HIS A 564 -9.68 17.90 -4.15
CA HIS A 564 -8.36 17.35 -3.81
C HIS A 564 -8.43 16.24 -2.74
N ASP A 565 -9.60 15.98 -2.14
CA ASP A 565 -9.79 15.06 -1.01
C ASP A 565 -9.91 13.58 -1.47
N ALA A 566 -8.97 13.17 -2.32
CA ALA A 566 -9.12 12.05 -3.24
C ALA A 566 -7.80 11.27 -3.38
N GLY A 567 -7.81 9.98 -2.99
CA GLY A 567 -6.65 9.08 -2.74
C GLY A 567 -5.36 9.24 -3.55
N SER A 568 -4.22 8.94 -2.92
CA SER A 568 -2.90 9.07 -3.53
C SER A 568 -1.96 7.94 -3.08
N VAL A 569 -1.41 7.14 -4.01
CA VAL A 569 -0.58 5.97 -3.67
C VAL A 569 0.87 6.35 -3.33
N GLY A 570 1.32 5.97 -2.14
CA GLY A 570 2.64 6.27 -1.58
C GLY A 570 3.57 5.07 -1.53
N GLY A 571 4.47 5.09 -0.53
CA GLY A 571 5.45 4.03 -0.25
C GLY A 571 4.86 2.62 -0.17
N GLY A 572 5.57 1.64 -0.74
CA GLY A 572 5.22 0.22 -0.72
C GLY A 572 6.36 -0.68 -0.26
N ALA A 573 6.04 -1.83 0.32
CA ALA A 573 7.00 -2.84 0.77
C ALA A 573 6.42 -4.26 0.69
N PHE A 574 7.28 -5.25 0.45
CA PHE A 574 6.94 -6.66 0.59
C PHE A 574 7.40 -7.19 1.95
N ILE A 575 6.62 -8.11 2.53
CA ILE A 575 7.08 -8.88 3.69
C ILE A 575 7.98 -10.02 3.22
N SER A 576 9.21 -10.07 3.70
CA SER A 576 10.19 -11.13 3.44
C SER A 576 10.80 -11.75 4.70
N LYS A 577 10.56 -11.16 5.88
CA LYS A 577 11.14 -11.59 7.16
C LYS A 577 10.07 -12.07 8.13
N SER A 578 10.48 -12.85 9.13
CA SER A 578 9.59 -13.52 10.08
C SER A 578 9.15 -12.67 11.28
N ARG A 579 9.09 -11.33 11.13
CA ARG A 579 8.59 -10.42 12.20
C ARG A 579 7.07 -10.49 12.29
N PHE A 580 6.41 -10.50 11.14
CA PHE A 580 4.97 -10.63 10.98
C PHE A 580 4.53 -12.10 10.95
N PRO A 581 3.22 -12.40 11.18
CA PRO A 581 2.67 -13.73 11.00
C PRO A 581 3.04 -14.34 9.64
N SER A 582 3.47 -15.61 9.63
CA SER A 582 3.98 -16.30 8.42
C SER A 582 3.02 -16.30 7.24
N ARG A 583 1.70 -16.19 7.50
CA ARG A 583 0.64 -16.01 6.49
C ARG A 583 0.72 -14.71 5.68
N TYR A 584 1.56 -13.76 6.07
CA TYR A 584 1.81 -12.51 5.34
C TYR A 584 3.12 -12.55 4.52
N LEU A 585 3.90 -13.64 4.58
CA LEU A 585 5.18 -13.76 3.87
C LEU A 585 4.98 -13.72 2.34
N GLY A 586 5.53 -12.69 1.69
CA GLY A 586 5.38 -12.43 0.27
C GLY A 586 4.16 -11.57 -0.12
N ASP A 587 3.34 -11.15 0.84
CA ASP A 587 2.31 -10.11 0.64
C ASP A 587 2.97 -8.76 0.35
N PHE A 588 2.24 -7.89 -0.35
CA PHE A 588 2.63 -6.50 -0.60
C PHE A 588 1.75 -5.58 0.24
N PHE A 589 2.38 -4.59 0.86
CA PHE A 589 1.75 -3.56 1.64
C PHE A 589 2.07 -2.20 1.02
N PHE A 590 1.10 -1.29 0.95
CA PHE A 590 1.33 0.08 0.49
C PHE A 590 0.57 1.11 1.32
N LEU A 591 1.08 2.34 1.33
CA LEU A 591 0.51 3.47 2.03
C LEU A 591 -0.32 4.32 1.07
N ASP A 592 -1.40 4.92 1.57
CA ASP A 592 -2.07 6.04 0.88
C ASP A 592 -1.77 7.37 1.60
N TRP A 593 -1.34 8.37 0.83
CA TRP A 593 -0.88 9.69 1.28
C TRP A 593 -2.04 10.60 1.72
N ILE A 594 -3.24 10.44 1.15
CA ILE A 594 -4.47 11.18 1.50
C ILE A 594 -5.13 10.55 2.73
N HIS A 595 -5.38 9.23 2.64
CA HIS A 595 -6.17 8.48 3.61
C HIS A 595 -5.38 8.12 4.88
N GLY A 596 -4.04 8.18 4.82
CA GLY A 596 -3.18 7.85 5.96
C GLY A 596 -3.23 6.38 6.38
N SER A 597 -3.72 5.50 5.50
CA SER A 597 -3.90 4.07 5.74
C SER A 597 -2.75 3.23 5.20
N LEU A 598 -2.71 1.99 5.67
CA LEU A 598 -1.91 0.89 5.13
C LEU A 598 -2.86 -0.13 4.49
N THR A 599 -2.68 -0.38 3.20
CA THR A 599 -3.41 -1.39 2.42
C THR A 599 -2.56 -2.66 2.30
N ARG A 600 -3.19 -3.83 2.41
CA ARG A 600 -2.54 -5.15 2.25
C ARG A 600 -3.09 -5.89 1.04
N ILE A 601 -2.21 -6.30 0.13
CA ILE A 601 -2.52 -7.14 -1.03
C ILE A 601 -1.89 -8.53 -0.82
N PRO A 602 -2.70 -9.61 -0.73
CA PRO A 602 -2.18 -10.95 -0.51
C PRO A 602 -1.27 -11.47 -1.64
N LYS A 603 -0.28 -12.30 -1.29
CA LYS A 603 0.64 -12.96 -2.23
C LYS A 603 -0.09 -13.73 -3.33
N SER A 604 -1.22 -14.36 -3.00
CA SER A 604 -2.07 -15.08 -3.96
C SER A 604 -2.62 -14.18 -5.07
N THR A 605 -2.96 -12.93 -4.74
CA THR A 605 -3.39 -11.91 -5.72
C THR A 605 -2.23 -11.48 -6.61
N ILE A 606 -1.07 -11.22 -5.99
CA ILE A 606 0.18 -10.79 -6.65
C ILE A 606 0.69 -11.85 -7.63
N ASP A 607 0.66 -13.11 -7.22
CA ASP A 607 1.11 -14.26 -8.02
C ASP A 607 0.12 -14.61 -9.15
N ALA A 608 -1.17 -14.26 -9.01
CA ALA A 608 -2.16 -14.45 -10.07
C ALA A 608 -1.93 -13.54 -11.30
N GLY A 609 -1.23 -12.41 -11.12
CA GLY A 609 -0.66 -11.60 -12.21
C GLY A 609 -1.64 -10.82 -13.09
N GLY A 610 -2.95 -10.91 -12.85
CA GLY A 610 -3.95 -10.02 -13.45
C GLY A 610 -4.10 -8.69 -12.70
N PRO A 611 -4.71 -7.67 -13.32
CA PRO A 611 -4.94 -6.37 -12.68
C PRO A 611 -5.92 -6.52 -11.50
N TYR A 612 -5.50 -6.11 -10.31
CA TYR A 612 -6.34 -6.12 -9.11
C TYR A 612 -6.92 -4.74 -8.82
N ARG A 613 -8.24 -4.64 -8.66
CA ARG A 613 -8.91 -3.37 -8.35
C ARG A 613 -9.32 -3.32 -6.88
N VAL A 614 -8.83 -2.34 -6.12
CA VAL A 614 -9.38 -2.02 -4.79
C VAL A 614 -10.78 -1.44 -4.99
N GLY A 615 -11.79 -2.11 -4.43
CA GLY A 615 -13.20 -1.85 -4.69
C GLY A 615 -13.85 -0.87 -3.72
N THR A 616 -13.38 -0.80 -2.47
CA THR A 616 -13.96 0.06 -1.42
C THR A 616 -12.90 0.81 -0.61
N ILE A 617 -13.33 1.87 0.08
CA ILE A 617 -12.47 2.63 1.01
C ILE A 617 -12.03 1.79 2.22
N ASP A 618 -12.84 0.80 2.63
CA ASP A 618 -12.54 -0.08 3.77
C ASP A 618 -11.40 -1.05 3.42
N GLU A 619 -11.38 -1.54 2.17
CA GLU A 619 -10.29 -2.35 1.63
C GLU A 619 -8.97 -1.55 1.58
N LEU A 620 -9.04 -0.27 1.16
CA LEU A 620 -7.90 0.66 1.20
C LEU A 620 -7.46 1.00 2.65
N LYS A 621 -8.37 0.88 3.63
CA LYS A 621 -8.16 1.19 5.05
C LYS A 621 -7.92 -0.04 5.93
N TRP A 622 -7.44 -1.13 5.33
CA TRP A 622 -7.15 -2.41 6.02
C TRP A 622 -6.43 -2.27 7.37
N TRP A 623 -5.47 -1.35 7.51
CA TRP A 623 -5.04 -0.85 8.81
C TRP A 623 -5.01 0.69 8.87
N TYR A 624 -5.75 1.24 9.83
CA TYR A 624 -6.00 2.67 10.01
C TYR A 624 -6.33 2.98 11.47
N THR A 625 -5.57 3.86 12.13
CA THR A 625 -5.69 4.11 13.59
C THR A 625 -6.75 5.15 13.97
N GLY A 626 -7.68 5.48 13.08
CA GLY A 626 -8.73 6.50 13.32
C GLY A 626 -8.28 7.96 13.17
N ASP A 627 -6.98 8.24 13.02
CA ASP A 627 -6.47 9.61 12.85
C ASP A 627 -6.60 10.08 11.40
N GLU A 628 -7.73 10.73 11.12
CA GLU A 628 -8.07 11.36 9.84
C GLU A 628 -7.10 12.49 9.41
N ASN A 629 -6.17 12.89 10.29
CA ASN A 629 -5.12 13.87 9.99
C ASN A 629 -3.77 13.21 9.65
N ARG A 630 -3.74 11.89 9.38
CA ARG A 630 -2.57 11.13 8.92
C ARG A 630 -2.09 11.44 7.49
N GLN A 631 -2.65 12.46 6.83
CA GLN A 631 -2.16 12.96 5.55
C GLN A 631 -0.63 13.12 5.55
N ALA A 632 0.04 12.70 4.47
CA ALA A 632 1.49 12.71 4.25
C ALA A 632 2.33 11.58 4.90
N ASN A 633 1.95 10.34 4.62
CA ASN A 633 2.89 9.20 4.50
C ASN A 633 3.62 9.29 3.14
N TYR A 634 4.95 9.26 3.09
CA TYR A 634 5.70 9.38 1.82
C TYR A 634 6.30 8.05 1.32
N ASP A 635 7.22 7.45 2.09
CA ASP A 635 8.00 6.29 1.66
C ASP A 635 7.96 5.14 2.68
N MET A 636 8.11 3.89 2.24
CA MET A 636 8.03 2.69 3.09
C MET A 636 9.08 1.63 2.71
N LEU A 637 9.63 0.93 3.71
CA LEU A 637 10.56 -0.20 3.56
C LEU A 637 10.38 -1.23 4.69
N GLU A 638 10.63 -2.52 4.41
CA GLU A 638 10.76 -3.56 5.44
C GLU A 638 12.18 -3.56 6.02
N GLY A 639 12.31 -3.28 7.33
CA GLY A 639 13.58 -3.17 8.04
C GLY A 639 14.35 -4.50 8.17
N PRO A 640 15.63 -4.47 8.59
CA PRO A 640 16.46 -5.67 8.73
C PRO A 640 15.98 -6.61 9.84
N ASP A 641 15.21 -6.10 10.81
CA ASP A 641 14.47 -6.83 11.84
C ASP A 641 13.12 -7.39 11.35
N GLY A 642 12.60 -6.86 10.24
CA GLY A 642 11.36 -7.29 9.58
C GLY A 642 10.13 -6.42 9.85
N ALA A 643 10.23 -5.34 10.64
CA ALA A 643 9.13 -4.38 10.80
C ALA A 643 8.95 -3.51 9.55
N LEU A 644 7.77 -2.92 9.36
CA LEU A 644 7.52 -1.93 8.30
C LEU A 644 7.82 -0.52 8.81
N TYR A 645 8.70 0.20 8.12
CA TYR A 645 9.13 1.55 8.48
C TYR A 645 8.63 2.57 7.46
N TYR A 646 8.24 3.77 7.90
CA TYR A 646 7.81 4.84 6.99
C TYR A 646 8.07 6.27 7.49
N THR A 647 8.26 7.15 6.52
CA THR A 647 8.35 8.61 6.72
C THR A 647 6.95 9.21 6.85
N TRP A 648 6.75 10.03 7.89
CA TRP A 648 5.49 10.71 8.14
C TRP A 648 5.66 12.20 8.45
N TYR A 649 4.91 13.01 7.71
CA TYR A 649 4.80 14.44 7.88
C TYR A 649 3.34 14.79 8.22
N ARG A 650 3.10 16.00 8.71
CA ARG A 650 1.75 16.57 8.77
C ARG A 650 1.78 18.01 8.28
N PHE A 651 1.05 18.28 7.21
CA PHE A 651 0.76 19.62 6.74
C PHE A 651 -0.17 20.32 7.73
N SER A 652 0.39 21.15 8.61
CA SER A 652 -0.39 22.10 9.41
C SER A 652 -0.23 23.50 8.86
N THR A 653 -1.34 24.23 8.67
CA THR A 653 -1.34 25.63 8.23
C THR A 653 -0.80 26.60 9.29
N GLY A 654 -0.64 26.14 10.54
CA GLY A 654 0.13 26.82 11.58
C GLY A 654 1.55 26.26 11.71
N ALA A 655 2.48 27.08 12.22
CA ALA A 655 3.89 26.73 12.42
C ALA A 655 4.08 25.69 13.54
N GLY A 656 3.90 24.41 13.20
CA GLY A 656 4.00 23.28 14.14
C GLY A 656 3.91 21.90 13.48
N GLY A 657 4.23 21.81 12.18
CA GLY A 657 4.08 20.57 11.40
C GLY A 657 4.83 19.40 12.02
N ILE A 658 4.12 18.30 12.29
CA ILE A 658 4.68 17.18 13.05
C ILE A 658 5.50 16.30 12.10
N ASN A 659 6.82 16.42 12.18
CA ASN A 659 7.79 15.70 11.35
C ASN A 659 8.41 14.54 12.13
N ARG A 660 8.11 13.29 11.73
CA ARG A 660 8.52 12.09 12.47
C ARG A 660 8.79 10.90 11.54
N PHE A 661 9.43 9.88 12.10
CA PHE A 661 9.66 8.61 11.44
C PHE A 661 9.03 7.50 12.28
N ARG A 662 8.25 6.62 11.65
CA ARG A 662 7.42 5.61 12.32
C ARG A 662 7.83 4.20 11.90
N TYR A 663 7.43 3.23 12.72
CA TYR A 663 7.41 1.84 12.34
C TYR A 663 6.12 1.16 12.81
N VAL A 664 5.87 -0.01 12.24
CA VAL A 664 4.75 -0.90 12.49
C VAL A 664 5.29 -2.33 12.60
N GLU A 665 4.97 -3.01 13.70
CA GLU A 665 5.45 -4.36 14.07
C GLU A 665 4.33 -5.31 14.53
#